data_AF-A0A8H4F587-F1
#
_entry.id   AF-A0A8H4F587-F1
#
_cell.length_a   1.000
_cell.length_b   1.000
_cell.length_c   1.000
_cell.angle_alpha   90.00
_cell.angle_beta   90.00
_cell.angle_gamma   90.00
#
_symmetry.space_group_name_H-M   'P 1'
#
loop_
_entity.id
_entity.type
_entity.pdbx_description
1 polymer ?
#
loop_
_entity_poly.entity_id
_entity_poly.type
_entity_poly.pdbx_seq_one_letter_code
_entity_poly.pdbx_strand_id
1 'polypeptide(L)'
;MSDSFFKLFGSVKLVQEVTNPTSTTTVNTSNTHATTTLSCNNTLQPSIPVSIASTSPLNFKPQKKRHQHGRKNSYYASKHLRKLNKFKLQQQQQFSIIKIYSSGQLKCKSQKLLCLWPLPTITRYTILLSLIVSTLNSLHLLELACSSPTYVIHRLEILNLLLSPFLCMASLPSILMFGWNVLILGLFEESLTHMLGDTRRFVQTFMGIVVSVCTIRQGIGYVFSKSTGWAVPSLFFSDALHECSQGLAPFLFALLVIQSLNIDDKYILMYGNNNKLTVRKVTLQFVMCLVNYAVKNILWWSLTGLLTGFLGMLVIQTCLAQDKHWDNDMLDEKSHDLPPDMTHGRFRPLPLWRTLHDAIKKGLVVMATILPFLLLCNGYYTRERFVEPAALNQLSYDRYLFTFVIMTAPRRGDPPFLSRTLDSYLQNWPEQVPEAGSLYDRIQTIIYTHFTAHVEFDRAKRMFQSTQRGQRYLKWIREEGDTLDQRSHVSKALSLAADNYQSTYIALVEDDFPVCGAKEWRQIESVIYDANMASPGHCGVFVGTGGSGLFLKPKIAKLVSGLLLKYPNLPPDIIIQQCLLGNLTECRECSQTLVTSKTLLMYHIGYNTSTSADRSYKKNEFQCGWRHPFNGDPNVITL
;
A
#
# COMPACT_ATOMS: atom_id res chain seq x y z
N MET A 1 -31.43 12.84 1.07
CA MET A 1 -30.25 13.72 0.82
C MET A 1 -29.40 13.28 -0.39
N SER A 2 -29.90 12.40 -1.26
CA SER A 2 -29.20 11.87 -2.45
C SER A 2 -29.24 12.79 -3.68
N ASP A 3 -30.30 13.59 -3.83
CA ASP A 3 -30.68 14.10 -5.17
C ASP A 3 -30.03 15.44 -5.55
N SER A 4 -29.20 16.02 -4.68
CA SER A 4 -28.48 17.27 -4.97
C SER A 4 -27.14 17.07 -5.69
N PHE A 5 -26.52 15.88 -5.61
CA PHE A 5 -25.18 15.69 -6.16
C PHE A 5 -25.16 15.53 -7.68
N PHE A 6 -26.19 14.91 -8.27
CA PHE A 6 -26.28 14.68 -9.71
C PHE A 6 -26.73 15.90 -10.53
N LYS A 7 -27.34 16.93 -9.91
CA LYS A 7 -27.75 18.16 -10.63
C LYS A 7 -26.56 19.04 -11.06
N LEU A 8 -25.35 18.78 -10.59
CA LEU A 8 -24.17 19.61 -10.86
C LEU A 8 -23.48 19.30 -12.20
N PHE A 9 -23.85 18.21 -12.89
CA PHE A 9 -23.28 17.81 -14.18
C PHE A 9 -24.24 18.00 -15.38
N GLY A 10 -25.44 18.53 -15.14
CA GLY A 10 -26.54 18.53 -16.13
C GLY A 10 -26.66 19.74 -17.07
N SER A 11 -25.64 20.59 -17.25
CA SER A 11 -25.75 21.73 -18.21
C SER A 11 -24.43 22.20 -18.84
N VAL A 12 -23.62 21.26 -19.35
CA VAL A 12 -22.63 21.60 -20.39
C VAL A 12 -23.33 21.51 -21.75
N LYS A 13 -23.60 22.67 -22.36
CA LYS A 13 -24.37 22.77 -23.61
C LYS A 13 -23.44 22.54 -24.82
N LEU A 14 -23.29 21.28 -25.23
CA LEU A 14 -22.79 20.96 -26.57
C LEU A 14 -23.86 21.35 -27.59
N VAL A 15 -23.48 22.20 -28.55
CA VAL A 15 -24.30 22.51 -29.73
C VAL A 15 -23.64 21.87 -30.92
N GLN A 16 -24.30 20.87 -31.49
CA GLN A 16 -24.04 20.39 -32.84
C GLN A 16 -25.39 20.32 -33.57
N GLU A 17 -25.40 20.71 -34.83
CA GLU A 17 -26.63 20.93 -35.60
C GLU A 17 -27.39 19.65 -35.96
N VAL A 18 -28.66 19.86 -36.29
CA VAL A 18 -29.66 18.84 -36.58
C VAL A 18 -29.52 18.30 -38.00
N THR A 19 -29.70 17.00 -38.17
CA THR A 19 -30.35 16.45 -39.39
C THR A 19 -31.40 15.42 -38.96
N ASN A 20 -32.52 15.41 -39.70
CA ASN A 20 -33.78 14.77 -39.28
C ASN A 20 -33.92 13.29 -39.72
N PRO A 21 -34.91 12.54 -39.18
CA PRO A 21 -34.89 11.07 -39.16
C PRO A 21 -35.62 10.40 -40.33
N THR A 22 -35.54 9.08 -40.40
CA THR A 22 -36.40 8.24 -41.26
C THR A 22 -36.72 6.91 -40.56
N SER A 23 -38.01 6.54 -40.51
CA SER A 23 -38.56 5.17 -40.28
C SER A 23 -38.22 4.43 -38.96
N THR A 24 -39.04 3.56 -38.37
CA THR A 24 -40.39 3.02 -38.73
C THR A 24 -41.11 2.51 -37.47
N THR A 25 -42.45 2.41 -37.53
CA THR A 25 -43.33 1.90 -36.46
C THR A 25 -43.62 0.39 -36.62
N THR A 26 -43.58 -0.40 -35.54
CA THR A 26 -44.21 -1.73 -35.24
C THR A 26 -43.54 -2.31 -33.96
N VAL A 27 -44.03 -3.29 -33.18
CA VAL A 27 -45.36 -3.95 -32.95
C VAL A 27 -45.34 -4.35 -31.43
N ASN A 28 -46.30 -3.95 -30.59
CA ASN A 28 -47.62 -4.54 -30.27
C ASN A 28 -47.60 -5.80 -29.35
N THR A 29 -48.30 -5.72 -28.20
CA THR A 29 -48.78 -6.82 -27.30
C THR A 29 -47.72 -7.74 -26.62
N SER A 30 -47.96 -8.41 -25.47
CA SER A 30 -49.19 -8.74 -24.71
C SER A 30 -48.99 -8.86 -23.17
N ASN A 31 -50.11 -8.87 -22.43
CA ASN A 31 -50.20 -9.12 -20.98
C ASN A 31 -49.81 -10.56 -20.57
N THR A 32 -49.41 -10.76 -19.30
CA THR A 32 -50.05 -11.80 -18.45
C THR A 32 -49.93 -11.50 -16.95
N HIS A 33 -50.97 -11.87 -16.18
CA HIS A 33 -51.02 -11.81 -14.72
C HIS A 33 -50.31 -13.01 -14.07
N ALA A 34 -49.83 -12.83 -12.83
CA ALA A 34 -50.00 -13.83 -11.78
C ALA A 34 -50.03 -13.16 -10.39
N THR A 35 -51.06 -13.48 -9.60
CA THR A 35 -51.26 -13.00 -8.23
C THR A 35 -50.77 -14.08 -7.25
N THR A 36 -50.07 -13.72 -6.17
CA THR A 36 -50.06 -14.59 -4.97
C THR A 36 -49.95 -13.77 -3.69
N THR A 37 -50.98 -13.89 -2.87
CA THR A 37 -51.09 -13.37 -1.50
C THR A 37 -50.45 -14.32 -0.49
N LEU A 38 -49.98 -13.76 0.64
CA LEU A 38 -49.81 -14.33 2.01
C LEU A 38 -48.63 -13.56 2.65
N SER A 39 -48.58 -13.17 3.91
CA SER A 39 -49.50 -13.03 5.05
C SER A 39 -48.64 -12.44 6.19
N CYS A 40 -49.23 -11.76 7.15
CA CYS A 40 -48.48 -11.00 8.17
C CYS A 40 -47.69 -11.89 9.15
N ASN A 41 -46.57 -11.37 9.66
CA ASN A 41 -46.26 -11.43 11.10
C ASN A 41 -45.22 -10.37 11.49
N ASN A 42 -45.68 -9.29 12.13
CA ASN A 42 -44.81 -8.31 12.79
C ASN A 42 -44.51 -8.82 14.21
N THR A 43 -43.26 -9.12 14.52
CA THR A 43 -42.82 -9.40 15.89
C THR A 43 -42.09 -8.20 16.46
N LEU A 44 -42.56 -7.71 17.61
CA LEU A 44 -41.98 -6.56 18.31
C LEU A 44 -40.57 -6.91 18.85
N GLN A 45 -39.62 -6.00 18.66
CA GLN A 45 -38.30 -6.04 19.32
C GLN A 45 -38.24 -4.93 20.39
N PRO A 46 -37.86 -5.24 21.64
CA PRO A 46 -37.72 -4.24 22.69
C PRO A 46 -36.42 -3.44 22.56
N SER A 47 -36.47 -2.17 22.94
CA SER A 47 -35.32 -1.26 22.95
C SER A 47 -34.38 -1.51 24.14
N ILE A 48 -33.08 -1.55 23.88
CA ILE A 48 -32.02 -1.59 24.90
C ILE A 48 -31.64 -0.14 25.28
N PRO A 49 -31.52 0.21 26.57
CA PRO A 49 -31.22 1.58 26.98
C PRO A 49 -29.73 1.92 26.79
N VAL A 50 -29.46 3.09 26.20
CA VAL A 50 -28.11 3.68 26.12
C VAL A 50 -27.78 4.34 27.45
N SER A 51 -26.73 3.86 28.13
CA SER A 51 -26.22 4.47 29.35
C SER A 51 -25.44 5.75 29.05
N ILE A 52 -25.82 6.84 29.71
CA ILE A 52 -25.17 8.15 29.58
C ILE A 52 -23.92 8.17 30.46
N ALA A 53 -22.73 8.19 29.85
CA ALA A 53 -21.48 8.39 30.57
C ALA A 53 -21.30 9.86 30.98
N SER A 54 -20.88 10.08 32.22
CA SER A 54 -20.82 11.39 32.87
C SER A 54 -19.64 12.24 32.38
N THR A 55 -19.93 13.48 31.97
CA THR A 55 -18.90 14.49 31.67
C THR A 55 -18.44 15.20 32.94
N SER A 56 -17.18 15.01 33.32
CA SER A 56 -16.56 15.72 34.45
C SER A 56 -16.16 17.14 34.03
N PRO A 57 -16.58 18.21 34.73
CA PRO A 57 -16.16 19.57 34.41
C PRO A 57 -14.79 19.89 35.04
N LEU A 58 -13.78 20.15 34.20
CA LEU A 58 -12.48 20.64 34.66
C LEU A 58 -12.57 22.10 35.13
N ASN A 59 -12.30 22.29 36.41
CA ASN A 59 -12.53 23.53 37.15
C ASN A 59 -11.33 24.50 37.00
N PHE A 60 -11.43 25.49 36.12
CA PHE A 60 -10.38 26.52 35.97
C PHE A 60 -10.64 27.75 36.86
N LYS A 61 -9.77 27.94 37.86
CA LYS A 61 -9.79 29.11 38.76
C LYS A 61 -9.38 30.39 38.03
N PRO A 62 -10.17 31.47 38.06
CA PRO A 62 -9.72 32.79 37.61
C PRO A 62 -8.91 33.49 38.72
N GLN A 63 -7.58 33.64 38.54
CA GLN A 63 -6.78 34.45 39.45
C GLN A 63 -6.97 35.95 39.18
N LYS A 64 -7.22 36.70 40.26
CA LYS A 64 -7.58 38.13 40.25
C LYS A 64 -6.56 38.93 41.08
N LYS A 65 -5.65 39.66 40.42
CA LYS A 65 -4.85 40.76 41.00
C LYS A 65 -4.79 41.87 39.94
N ARG A 66 -5.56 42.97 40.06
CA ARG A 66 -5.47 44.11 41.00
C ARG A 66 -4.37 45.11 40.58
N HIS A 67 -4.86 46.29 40.20
CA HIS A 67 -4.18 47.51 39.73
C HIS A 67 -2.77 47.83 40.24
N GLN A 68 -2.02 48.53 39.38
CA GLN A 68 -1.40 49.80 39.78
C GLN A 68 -1.47 50.86 38.66
N HIS A 69 -1.44 52.14 39.05
CA HIS A 69 -1.56 53.29 38.15
C HIS A 69 -0.28 53.57 37.36
N GLY A 70 -0.44 54.04 36.12
CA GLY A 70 0.66 54.49 35.25
C GLY A 70 0.24 55.63 34.31
N ARG A 71 -0.25 56.74 34.86
CA ARG A 71 -0.50 57.98 34.08
C ARG A 71 0.86 58.57 33.66
N LYS A 72 1.15 58.68 32.36
CA LYS A 72 1.78 59.86 31.70
C LYS A 72 2.09 59.63 30.21
N ASN A 73 2.16 60.75 29.49
CA ASN A 73 2.80 60.93 28.17
C ASN A 73 2.11 60.35 26.92
N SER A 74 0.84 60.74 26.76
CA SER A 74 0.40 61.26 25.45
C SER A 74 1.36 62.36 24.99
N TYR A 75 2.09 62.15 23.87
CA TYR A 75 2.46 63.23 22.91
C TYR A 75 3.07 62.76 21.56
N TYR A 76 3.28 61.45 21.31
CA TYR A 76 3.90 60.97 20.05
C TYR A 76 2.96 60.31 19.01
N ALA A 77 1.70 60.02 19.34
CA ALA A 77 0.78 59.28 18.45
C ALA A 77 0.26 60.07 17.22
N SER A 78 0.32 61.41 17.24
CA SER A 78 -0.29 62.27 16.21
C SER A 78 0.48 62.27 14.87
N LYS A 79 1.82 62.18 14.90
CA LYS A 79 2.64 62.35 13.68
C LYS A 79 2.68 61.10 12.79
N HIS A 80 2.39 59.91 13.33
CA HIS A 80 2.49 58.66 12.56
C HIS A 80 1.23 58.32 11.74
N LEU A 81 0.03 58.69 12.21
CA LEU A 81 -1.21 58.44 11.46
C LEU A 81 -1.32 59.27 10.16
N ARG A 82 -0.80 60.51 10.14
CA ARG A 82 -0.79 61.35 8.93
C ARG A 82 0.13 60.81 7.82
N LYS A 83 1.16 60.00 8.14
CA LYS A 83 1.99 59.31 7.15
C LYS A 83 1.29 58.09 6.54
N LEU A 84 0.54 57.31 7.33
CA LEU A 84 -0.19 56.13 6.80
C LEU A 84 -1.27 56.51 5.77
N ASN A 85 -2.04 57.58 6.01
CA ASN A 85 -3.11 57.97 5.08
C ASN A 85 -2.58 58.55 3.76
N LYS A 86 -1.42 59.22 3.76
CA LYS A 86 -0.76 59.63 2.49
C LYS A 86 -0.26 58.43 1.70
N PHE A 87 0.26 57.39 2.36
CA PHE A 87 0.69 56.17 1.66
C PHE A 87 -0.48 55.43 0.99
N LYS A 88 -1.64 55.33 1.65
CA LYS A 88 -2.84 54.75 1.02
C LYS A 88 -3.32 55.54 -0.20
N LEU A 89 -3.34 56.88 -0.13
CA LEU A 89 -3.82 57.70 -1.26
C LEU A 89 -2.88 57.62 -2.48
N GLN A 90 -1.57 57.63 -2.25
CA GLN A 90 -0.57 57.57 -3.32
C GLN A 90 -0.48 56.19 -3.98
N GLN A 91 -0.66 55.11 -3.20
CA GLN A 91 -0.77 53.75 -3.74
C GLN A 91 -2.06 53.57 -4.57
N GLN A 92 -3.16 54.22 -4.18
CA GLN A 92 -4.42 54.17 -4.93
C GLN A 92 -4.38 54.94 -6.26
N GLN A 93 -3.56 56.00 -6.37
CA GLN A 93 -3.31 56.72 -7.62
C GLN A 93 -2.35 56.02 -8.59
N GLN A 94 -1.38 55.23 -8.09
CA GLN A 94 -0.55 54.40 -9.00
C GLN A 94 -1.34 53.26 -9.65
N PHE A 95 -2.33 52.68 -8.93
CA PHE A 95 -3.22 51.66 -9.50
C PHE A 95 -4.23 52.19 -10.52
N SER A 96 -4.55 53.50 -10.56
CA SER A 96 -5.40 54.07 -11.61
C SER A 96 -4.63 54.38 -12.90
N ILE A 97 -3.37 54.83 -12.82
CA ILE A 97 -2.55 55.16 -14.00
C ILE A 97 -2.15 53.91 -14.78
N ILE A 98 -1.78 52.81 -14.10
CA ILE A 98 -1.51 51.51 -14.76
C ILE A 98 -2.76 50.97 -15.51
N LYS A 99 -3.96 51.40 -15.10
CA LYS A 99 -5.22 50.98 -15.73
C LYS A 99 -5.50 51.65 -17.08
N ILE A 100 -4.85 52.77 -17.39
CA ILE A 100 -5.12 53.57 -18.60
C ILE A 100 -4.30 53.08 -19.81
N TYR A 101 -3.10 52.54 -19.60
CA TYR A 101 -2.30 51.91 -20.67
C TYR A 101 -2.72 50.46 -21.00
N SER A 102 -3.80 49.95 -20.40
CA SER A 102 -4.35 48.60 -20.64
C SER A 102 -5.61 48.59 -21.53
N SER A 103 -5.96 49.70 -22.20
CA SER A 103 -7.16 49.77 -23.07
C SER A 103 -6.94 49.19 -24.49
N GLY A 104 -5.73 48.75 -24.83
CA GLY A 104 -5.42 48.04 -26.07
C GLY A 104 -5.83 46.57 -26.01
N GLN A 105 -6.94 46.23 -26.67
CA GLN A 105 -7.48 44.87 -26.80
C GLN A 105 -7.74 44.13 -25.46
N LEU A 106 -8.96 44.28 -24.95
CA LEU A 106 -9.61 43.23 -24.16
C LEU A 106 -9.86 42.01 -25.05
N LYS A 107 -8.79 41.26 -25.40
CA LYS A 107 -8.92 39.89 -25.88
C LYS A 107 -9.72 39.15 -24.82
N CYS A 108 -10.93 38.72 -25.18
CA CYS A 108 -11.72 37.82 -24.34
C CYS A 108 -10.77 36.72 -23.87
N LYS A 109 -10.64 36.56 -22.54
CA LYS A 109 -9.90 35.45 -21.94
C LYS A 109 -10.73 34.18 -22.14
N SER A 110 -10.82 33.77 -23.40
CA SER A 110 -11.47 32.56 -23.87
C SER A 110 -10.93 31.38 -23.09
N GLN A 111 -11.80 30.42 -22.86
CA GLN A 111 -11.73 29.32 -21.90
C GLN A 111 -10.46 28.45 -22.03
N LYS A 112 -9.30 28.98 -21.61
CA LYS A 112 -7.99 28.34 -21.80
C LYS A 112 -7.89 26.95 -21.15
N LEU A 113 -8.70 26.65 -20.14
CA LEU A 113 -8.72 25.35 -19.46
C LEU A 113 -9.02 24.17 -20.40
N LEU A 114 -9.66 24.41 -21.55
CA LEU A 114 -9.94 23.39 -22.57
C LEU A 114 -9.02 23.51 -23.81
N CYS A 115 -8.25 24.60 -23.92
CA CYS A 115 -7.21 24.73 -24.95
C CYS A 115 -5.84 24.27 -24.41
N LEU A 116 -5.75 23.02 -23.97
CA LEU A 116 -4.47 22.29 -23.83
C LEU A 116 -3.85 21.96 -25.20
N TRP A 117 -4.15 22.74 -26.24
CA TRP A 117 -3.65 22.58 -27.60
C TRP A 117 -2.91 23.86 -28.05
N PRO A 118 -1.66 23.77 -28.52
CA PRO A 118 -0.83 22.55 -28.61
C PRO A 118 -0.50 21.99 -27.22
N LEU A 119 -0.44 20.66 -27.13
CA LEU A 119 -0.10 19.97 -25.88
C LEU A 119 1.25 20.45 -25.32
N PRO A 120 1.41 20.52 -23.99
CA PRO A 120 2.71 20.77 -23.39
C PRO A 120 3.79 19.75 -23.83
N THR A 121 5.06 20.14 -23.77
CA THR A 121 6.19 19.48 -24.46
C THR A 121 6.58 18.16 -23.79
N ILE A 122 6.78 18.13 -22.47
CA ILE A 122 7.05 16.90 -21.71
C ILE A 122 5.84 15.97 -21.77
N THR A 123 4.64 16.52 -21.74
CA THR A 123 3.39 15.77 -21.89
C THR A 123 3.34 15.04 -23.23
N ARG A 124 3.72 15.69 -24.35
CA ARG A 124 3.86 15.04 -25.67
C ARG A 124 4.91 13.92 -25.68
N TYR A 125 6.11 14.17 -25.14
CA TYR A 125 7.16 13.14 -25.08
C TYR A 125 6.76 11.96 -24.20
N THR A 126 6.03 12.20 -23.11
CA THR A 126 5.51 11.16 -22.22
C THR A 126 4.50 10.26 -22.94
N ILE A 127 3.56 10.85 -23.70
CA ILE A 127 2.62 10.08 -24.54
C ILE A 127 3.38 9.23 -25.56
N LEU A 128 4.32 9.84 -26.30
CA LEU A 128 5.09 9.15 -27.34
C LEU A 128 5.93 8.00 -26.77
N LEU A 129 6.65 8.24 -25.67
CA LEU A 129 7.45 7.22 -25.00
C LEU A 129 6.58 6.08 -24.49
N SER A 130 5.42 6.39 -23.87
CA SER A 130 4.46 5.38 -23.42
C SER A 130 3.88 4.54 -24.56
N LEU A 131 3.58 5.15 -25.71
CA LEU A 131 3.14 4.40 -26.89
C LEU A 131 4.25 3.46 -27.36
N ILE A 132 5.48 3.95 -27.55
CA ILE A 132 6.63 3.14 -27.98
C ILE A 132 6.88 1.98 -27.00
N VAL A 133 7.00 2.26 -25.70
CA VAL A 133 7.25 1.27 -24.64
C VAL A 133 6.14 0.21 -24.61
N SER A 134 4.88 0.62 -24.69
CA SER A 134 3.74 -0.30 -24.64
C SER A 134 3.61 -1.15 -25.92
N THR A 135 3.91 -0.58 -27.09
CA THR A 135 3.96 -1.32 -28.36
C THR A 135 5.10 -2.33 -28.37
N LEU A 136 6.32 -1.94 -27.98
CA LEU A 136 7.46 -2.87 -27.89
C LEU A 136 7.19 -4.02 -26.91
N ASN A 137 6.54 -3.73 -25.78
CA ASN A 137 6.12 -4.77 -24.83
C ASN A 137 5.02 -5.67 -25.40
N SER A 138 4.03 -5.11 -26.11
CA SER A 138 2.97 -5.89 -26.76
C SER A 138 3.44 -6.75 -27.93
N LEU A 139 4.60 -6.44 -28.51
CA LEU A 139 5.27 -7.22 -29.54
C LEU A 139 6.28 -8.23 -28.96
N HIS A 140 6.37 -8.36 -27.63
CA HIS A 140 7.36 -9.17 -26.92
C HIS A 140 8.83 -8.84 -27.29
N LEU A 141 9.09 -7.64 -27.80
CA LEU A 141 10.45 -7.13 -28.06
C LEU A 141 11.13 -6.61 -26.79
N LEU A 142 10.34 -6.27 -25.78
CA LEU A 142 10.77 -6.00 -24.41
C LEU A 142 9.85 -6.76 -23.45
N GLU A 143 10.40 -7.50 -22.50
CA GLU A 143 9.62 -8.18 -21.45
C GLU A 143 9.52 -7.28 -20.21
N LEU A 144 8.79 -6.16 -20.34
CA LEU A 144 8.64 -5.19 -19.25
C LEU A 144 7.54 -5.62 -18.28
N ALA A 145 7.95 -6.23 -17.17
CA ALA A 145 7.11 -6.38 -16.01
C ALA A 145 6.94 -5.06 -15.25
N CYS A 146 5.98 -5.03 -14.31
CA CYS A 146 5.93 -3.94 -13.35
C CYS A 146 7.09 -4.07 -12.35
N SER A 147 8.00 -3.08 -12.32
CA SER A 147 9.08 -3.11 -11.35
C SER A 147 8.56 -2.92 -9.91
N SER A 148 9.20 -3.57 -8.95
CA SER A 148 9.05 -3.31 -7.53
C SER A 148 10.45 -3.28 -6.89
N PRO A 149 10.63 -2.70 -5.68
CA PRO A 149 11.92 -2.73 -5.03
C PRO A 149 12.52 -4.12 -4.88
N THR A 150 11.69 -5.14 -4.64
CA THR A 150 12.10 -6.56 -4.67
C THR A 150 12.84 -6.92 -5.96
N TYR A 151 12.23 -6.72 -7.13
CA TYR A 151 12.81 -7.09 -8.42
C TYR A 151 14.09 -6.30 -8.74
N VAL A 152 14.13 -5.00 -8.43
CA VAL A 152 15.32 -4.17 -8.68
C VAL A 152 16.48 -4.56 -7.77
N ILE A 153 16.24 -4.76 -6.47
CA ILE A 153 17.28 -5.09 -5.49
C ILE A 153 17.83 -6.50 -5.71
N HIS A 154 16.98 -7.47 -6.05
CA HIS A 154 17.38 -8.88 -6.13
C HIS A 154 17.71 -9.39 -7.54
N ARG A 155 17.13 -8.82 -8.60
CA ARG A 155 17.37 -9.23 -10.00
C ARG A 155 18.01 -8.15 -10.88
N LEU A 156 18.31 -6.97 -10.32
CA LEU A 156 18.89 -5.83 -11.06
C LEU A 156 18.05 -5.38 -12.26
N GLU A 157 16.71 -5.47 -12.17
CA GLU A 157 15.74 -5.08 -13.20
C GLU A 157 15.62 -3.54 -13.37
N ILE A 158 16.74 -2.86 -13.58
CA ILE A 158 16.84 -1.39 -13.72
C ILE A 158 16.04 -0.90 -14.94
N LEU A 159 16.00 -1.68 -16.03
CA LEU A 159 15.20 -1.33 -17.21
C LEU A 159 13.71 -1.26 -16.89
N ASN A 160 13.20 -2.23 -16.11
CA ASN A 160 11.81 -2.23 -15.63
C ASN A 160 11.57 -1.00 -14.73
N LEU A 161 12.49 -0.66 -13.82
CA LEU A 161 12.34 0.55 -12.98
C LEU A 161 12.21 1.85 -13.78
N LEU A 162 12.96 1.99 -14.87
CA LEU A 162 12.97 3.20 -15.69
C LEU A 162 11.80 3.27 -16.68
N LEU A 163 11.37 2.14 -17.25
CA LEU A 163 10.36 2.11 -18.31
C LEU A 163 8.94 1.77 -17.82
N SER A 164 8.79 1.04 -16.72
CA SER A 164 7.45 0.65 -16.22
C SER A 164 6.51 1.80 -15.82
N PRO A 165 6.97 3.02 -15.44
CA PRO A 165 6.08 4.18 -15.27
C PRO A 165 5.39 4.61 -16.57
N PHE A 166 5.98 4.29 -17.73
CA PHE A 166 5.46 4.60 -19.06
C PHE A 166 4.66 3.45 -19.69
N LEU A 167 4.71 2.25 -19.09
CA LEU A 167 3.99 1.07 -19.57
C LEU A 167 2.47 1.22 -19.36
N CYS A 168 1.71 1.20 -20.44
CA CYS A 168 0.25 1.21 -20.44
C CYS A 168 -0.25 -0.15 -20.96
N MET A 169 -0.87 -0.95 -20.08
CA MET A 169 -1.50 -2.20 -20.52
C MET A 169 -2.75 -1.91 -21.36
N ALA A 170 -3.04 -2.75 -22.35
CA ALA A 170 -4.17 -2.61 -23.27
C ALA A 170 -5.53 -2.97 -22.63
N SER A 171 -5.83 -2.40 -21.45
CA SER A 171 -7.12 -2.51 -20.77
C SER A 171 -7.78 -1.14 -20.67
N LEU A 172 -9.11 -1.08 -20.77
CA LEU A 172 -9.85 0.18 -20.68
C LEU A 172 -9.54 0.95 -19.37
N PRO A 173 -9.51 0.32 -18.18
CA PRO A 173 -9.11 1.02 -16.94
C PRO A 173 -7.67 1.56 -16.99
N SER A 174 -6.71 0.79 -17.54
CA SER A 174 -5.32 1.23 -17.67
C SER A 174 -5.19 2.44 -18.60
N ILE A 175 -5.86 2.41 -19.75
CA ILE A 175 -5.84 3.49 -20.74
C ILE A 175 -6.48 4.76 -20.17
N LEU A 176 -7.64 4.65 -19.50
CA LEU A 176 -8.30 5.78 -18.84
C LEU A 176 -7.43 6.38 -17.73
N MET A 177 -6.82 5.55 -16.88
CA MET A 177 -5.91 6.01 -15.83
C MET A 177 -4.62 6.64 -16.38
N PHE A 178 -4.08 6.11 -17.47
CA PHE A 178 -2.92 6.70 -18.14
C PHE A 178 -3.27 8.07 -18.75
N GLY A 179 -4.38 8.16 -19.50
CA GLY A 179 -4.87 9.43 -20.05
C GLY A 179 -5.16 10.48 -18.98
N TRP A 180 -5.73 10.06 -17.84
CA TRP A 180 -5.94 10.93 -16.67
C TRP A 180 -4.62 11.44 -16.09
N ASN A 181 -3.61 10.59 -15.93
CA ASN A 181 -2.29 10.98 -15.45
C ASN A 181 -1.54 11.91 -16.41
N VAL A 182 -1.68 11.70 -17.73
CA VAL A 182 -1.16 12.59 -18.77
C VAL A 182 -1.85 13.96 -18.72
N LEU A 183 -3.17 14.00 -18.49
CA LEU A 183 -3.92 15.25 -18.31
C LEU A 183 -3.42 16.03 -17.08
N ILE A 184 -3.22 15.36 -15.95
CA ILE A 184 -2.65 15.98 -14.74
C ILE A 184 -1.23 16.51 -15.01
N LEU A 185 -0.39 15.75 -15.73
CA LEU A 185 0.96 16.17 -16.11
C LEU A 185 0.93 17.44 -16.97
N GLY A 186 0.03 17.52 -17.96
CA GLY A 186 -0.14 18.73 -18.78
C GLY A 186 -0.53 19.97 -17.97
N LEU A 187 -1.44 19.81 -17.00
CA LEU A 187 -1.82 20.90 -16.09
C LEU A 187 -0.68 21.33 -15.15
N PHE A 188 0.18 20.40 -14.73
CA PHE A 188 1.41 20.74 -13.99
C PHE A 188 2.44 21.44 -14.89
N GLU A 189 2.65 20.95 -16.11
CA GLU A 189 3.60 21.54 -17.06
C GLU A 189 3.22 22.98 -17.42
N GLU A 190 1.95 23.26 -17.75
CA GLU A 190 1.46 24.62 -18.01
C GLU A 190 1.69 25.54 -16.79
N SER A 191 1.35 25.06 -15.59
CA SER A 191 1.39 25.87 -14.36
C SER A 191 2.81 26.11 -13.82
N LEU A 192 3.67 25.09 -13.87
CA LEU A 192 5.02 25.14 -13.31
C LEU A 192 6.05 25.70 -14.30
N THR A 193 5.86 25.56 -15.61
CA THR A 193 6.76 26.18 -16.60
C THR A 193 6.84 27.69 -16.41
N HIS A 194 5.69 28.37 -16.23
CA HIS A 194 5.66 29.80 -15.94
C HIS A 194 6.30 30.15 -14.58
N MET A 195 6.24 29.26 -13.59
CA MET A 195 6.85 29.49 -12.27
C MET A 195 8.38 29.32 -12.30
N LEU A 196 8.88 28.33 -13.06
CA LEU A 196 10.30 28.02 -13.20
C LEU A 196 11.01 28.89 -14.24
N GLY A 197 10.25 29.63 -15.05
CA GLY A 197 10.72 30.64 -16.00
C GLY A 197 10.75 30.17 -17.46
N ASP A 198 11.05 28.90 -17.70
CA ASP A 198 11.10 28.32 -19.05
C ASP A 198 10.89 26.78 -19.05
N THR A 199 10.46 26.24 -20.20
CA THR A 199 10.27 24.81 -20.44
C THR A 199 11.55 24.02 -20.17
N ARG A 200 12.75 24.52 -20.51
CA ARG A 200 14.02 23.83 -20.24
C ARG A 200 14.23 23.58 -18.75
N ARG A 201 13.92 24.56 -17.90
CA ARG A 201 14.02 24.45 -16.44
C ARG A 201 12.97 23.47 -15.88
N PHE A 202 11.77 23.44 -16.46
CA PHE A 202 10.77 22.42 -16.14
C PHE A 202 11.24 21.00 -16.51
N VAL A 203 11.80 20.79 -17.71
CA VAL A 203 12.36 19.49 -18.16
C VAL A 203 13.43 19.00 -17.18
N GLN A 204 14.40 19.85 -16.84
CA GLN A 204 15.49 19.52 -15.90
C GLN A 204 14.93 19.15 -14.52
N THR A 205 13.96 19.92 -14.02
CA THR A 205 13.28 19.66 -12.74
C THR A 205 12.54 18.32 -12.77
N PHE A 206 11.78 18.04 -13.84
CA PHE A 206 11.03 16.79 -13.99
C PHE A 206 11.94 15.57 -14.06
N MET A 207 13.03 15.62 -14.84
CA MET A 207 14.01 14.53 -14.88
C MET A 207 14.70 14.31 -13.52
N GLY A 208 15.03 15.39 -12.81
CA GLY A 208 15.55 15.31 -11.44
C GLY A 208 14.57 14.65 -10.46
N ILE A 209 13.27 14.96 -10.58
CA ILE A 209 12.20 14.29 -9.82
C ILE A 209 12.14 12.81 -10.15
N VAL A 210 12.14 12.42 -11.45
CA VAL A 210 12.05 11.01 -11.86
C VAL A 210 13.20 10.18 -11.27
N VAL A 211 14.44 10.65 -11.43
CA VAL A 211 15.62 9.97 -10.86
C VAL A 211 15.57 9.91 -9.34
N SER A 212 15.17 11.00 -8.68
CA SER A 212 15.10 11.07 -7.21
C SER A 212 14.00 10.18 -6.65
N VAL A 213 12.80 10.15 -7.25
CA VAL A 213 11.69 9.27 -6.85
C VAL A 213 12.10 7.81 -6.98
N CYS A 214 12.71 7.41 -8.11
CA CYS A 214 13.18 6.04 -8.29
C CYS A 214 14.24 5.68 -7.25
N THR A 215 15.22 6.55 -7.01
CA THR A 215 16.30 6.31 -6.03
C THR A 215 15.77 6.22 -4.59
N ILE A 216 14.93 7.17 -4.17
CA ILE A 216 14.33 7.21 -2.83
C ILE A 216 13.41 6.02 -2.61
N ARG A 217 12.67 5.56 -3.63
CA ARG A 217 11.89 4.32 -3.54
C ARG A 217 12.78 3.10 -3.30
N GLN A 218 13.88 2.94 -4.03
CA GLN A 218 14.78 1.81 -3.80
C GLN A 218 15.41 1.88 -2.40
N GLY A 219 15.78 3.07 -1.93
CA GLY A 219 16.22 3.30 -0.56
C GLY A 219 15.17 2.91 0.49
N ILE A 220 13.93 3.36 0.33
CA ILE A 220 12.80 3.04 1.23
C ILE A 220 12.49 1.54 1.22
N GLY A 221 12.43 0.93 0.03
CA GLY A 221 12.24 -0.51 -0.13
C GLY A 221 13.37 -1.31 0.53
N TYR A 222 14.63 -0.90 0.37
CA TYR A 222 15.78 -1.51 1.04
C TYR A 222 15.72 -1.34 2.57
N VAL A 223 15.36 -0.15 3.06
CA VAL A 223 15.28 0.14 4.50
C VAL A 223 14.22 -0.72 5.17
N PHE A 224 12.98 -0.70 4.66
CA PHE A 224 11.85 -1.48 5.18
C PHE A 224 11.88 -2.97 4.79
N SER A 225 12.95 -3.44 4.13
CA SER A 225 13.13 -4.86 3.83
C SER A 225 14.33 -5.49 4.53
N LYS A 226 15.45 -4.79 4.60
CA LYS A 226 16.71 -5.37 5.09
C LYS A 226 17.26 -4.67 6.32
N SER A 227 17.10 -3.35 6.45
CA SER A 227 17.76 -2.61 7.53
C SER A 227 17.00 -2.59 8.85
N THR A 228 15.67 -2.50 8.85
CA THR A 228 14.87 -2.48 10.10
C THR A 228 14.69 -3.86 10.72
N GLY A 229 14.86 -4.92 9.92
CA GLY A 229 14.78 -6.36 10.24
C GLY A 229 13.86 -6.81 11.40
N TRP A 230 14.39 -7.82 12.09
CA TRP A 230 13.92 -8.39 13.36
C TRP A 230 13.78 -7.38 14.51
N ALA A 231 14.40 -6.19 14.39
CA ALA A 231 14.48 -5.23 15.48
C ALA A 231 13.18 -4.43 15.68
N VAL A 232 12.45 -4.12 14.59
CA VAL A 232 11.16 -3.41 14.68
C VAL A 232 10.14 -3.95 13.66
N PRO A 233 9.49 -5.11 13.92
CA PRO A 233 8.51 -5.70 13.01
C PRO A 233 7.32 -4.77 12.67
N SER A 234 6.95 -3.85 13.57
CA SER A 234 5.89 -2.86 13.33
C SER A 234 6.26 -1.75 12.34
N LEU A 235 7.53 -1.61 11.97
CA LEU A 235 8.00 -0.74 10.89
C LEU A 235 8.20 -1.51 9.56
N PHE A 236 7.86 -2.80 9.51
CA PHE A 236 7.84 -3.55 8.26
C PHE A 236 6.54 -3.34 7.51
N PHE A 237 6.68 -2.91 6.26
CA PHE A 237 5.59 -2.82 5.32
C PHE A 237 5.93 -3.69 4.13
N SER A 238 5.50 -4.96 4.18
CA SER A 238 5.58 -5.91 3.07
C SER A 238 5.14 -5.28 1.74
N ASP A 239 4.08 -4.48 1.80
CA ASP A 239 3.50 -3.84 0.63
C ASP A 239 4.48 -2.83 -0.01
N ALA A 240 5.40 -2.20 0.73
CA ALA A 240 6.38 -1.27 0.15
C ALA A 240 7.38 -1.95 -0.81
N LEU A 241 7.67 -3.23 -0.58
CA LEU A 241 8.53 -4.08 -1.42
C LEU A 241 7.86 -4.55 -2.70
N HIS A 242 6.55 -4.82 -2.63
CA HIS A 242 5.77 -5.48 -3.68
C HIS A 242 4.84 -4.54 -4.44
N GLU A 243 4.54 -3.36 -3.89
CA GLU A 243 3.88 -2.28 -4.61
C GLU A 243 4.64 -2.03 -5.91
N CYS A 244 3.91 -1.92 -7.01
CA CYS A 244 4.48 -2.00 -8.35
C CYS A 244 4.49 -0.63 -9.05
N SER A 245 5.62 -0.22 -9.63
CA SER A 245 5.82 1.03 -10.38
C SER A 245 5.11 1.03 -11.74
N GLN A 246 3.81 1.27 -11.76
CA GLN A 246 3.07 1.55 -13.00
C GLN A 246 2.45 2.94 -12.94
N GLY A 247 2.55 3.68 -14.04
CA GLY A 247 2.03 5.03 -14.18
C GLY A 247 2.85 6.13 -13.50
N LEU A 248 2.43 7.36 -13.77
CA LEU A 248 3.17 8.61 -13.46
C LEU A 248 2.89 9.16 -12.04
N ALA A 249 2.00 8.52 -11.27
CA ALA A 249 1.49 8.99 -10.00
C ALA A 249 2.52 9.59 -9.01
N PRO A 250 3.70 9.02 -8.73
CA PRO A 250 4.61 9.59 -7.74
C PRO A 250 5.24 10.90 -8.22
N PHE A 251 5.47 11.03 -9.54
CA PHE A 251 5.99 12.24 -10.14
C PHE A 251 4.92 13.33 -10.08
N LEU A 252 3.65 12.98 -10.26
CA LEU A 252 2.52 13.89 -10.05
C LEU A 252 2.40 14.34 -8.58
N PHE A 253 2.57 13.44 -7.60
CA PHE A 253 2.63 13.81 -6.18
C PHE A 253 3.84 14.68 -5.83
N ALA A 254 5.00 14.48 -6.48
CA ALA A 254 6.16 15.35 -6.31
C ALA A 254 5.91 16.75 -6.89
N LEU A 255 5.37 16.84 -8.10
CA LEU A 255 4.97 18.10 -8.74
C LEU A 255 3.88 18.83 -7.94
N LEU A 256 2.96 18.11 -7.29
CA LEU A 256 1.94 18.66 -6.40
C LEU A 256 2.54 19.39 -5.19
N VAL A 257 3.61 18.85 -4.59
CA VAL A 257 4.31 19.53 -3.49
C VAL A 257 5.12 20.73 -4.01
N ILE A 258 5.71 20.65 -5.20
CA ILE A 258 6.42 21.80 -5.82
C ILE A 258 5.44 22.93 -6.17
N GLN A 259 4.25 22.60 -6.66
CA GLN A 259 3.15 23.54 -6.93
C GLN A 259 2.67 24.26 -5.66
N SER A 260 2.93 23.73 -4.46
CA SER A 260 2.62 24.41 -3.18
C SER A 260 3.33 25.75 -3.00
N LEU A 261 4.45 25.98 -3.70
CA LEU A 261 5.16 27.26 -3.69
C LEU A 261 4.24 28.43 -4.09
N ASN A 262 3.31 28.16 -5.00
CA ASN A 262 2.26 29.09 -5.44
C ASN A 262 0.86 28.57 -5.04
N ILE A 263 0.65 28.28 -3.75
CA ILE A 263 -0.60 27.74 -3.19
C ILE A 263 -1.85 28.62 -3.42
N ASP A 264 -1.66 29.92 -3.68
CA ASP A 264 -2.73 30.89 -3.90
C ASP A 264 -3.22 30.95 -5.36
N ASP A 265 -2.54 30.27 -6.29
CA ASP A 265 -2.99 30.14 -7.67
C ASP A 265 -4.35 29.43 -7.75
N LYS A 266 -5.26 30.03 -8.52
CA LYS A 266 -6.65 29.55 -8.70
C LYS A 266 -6.97 29.40 -10.18
N TYR A 267 -7.57 28.27 -10.52
CA TYR A 267 -8.38 28.16 -11.73
C TYR A 267 -9.69 28.94 -11.51
N ILE A 268 -10.10 29.71 -12.52
CA ILE A 268 -11.36 30.44 -12.53
C ILE A 268 -12.28 29.74 -13.53
N LEU A 269 -13.17 28.89 -13.04
CA LEU A 269 -14.20 28.26 -13.86
C LEU A 269 -15.37 29.24 -13.99
N MET A 270 -15.73 29.59 -15.23
CA MET A 270 -16.89 30.42 -15.53
C MET A 270 -18.04 29.51 -15.98
N TYR A 271 -19.20 29.61 -15.34
CA TYR A 271 -20.37 28.79 -15.64
C TYR A 271 -21.62 29.66 -15.75
N GLY A 272 -22.33 29.55 -16.87
CA GLY A 272 -23.39 30.49 -17.24
C GLY A 272 -22.88 31.92 -17.42
N ASN A 273 -23.80 32.87 -17.58
CA ASN A 273 -23.45 34.23 -18.01
C ASN A 273 -22.69 35.07 -16.95
N ASN A 274 -22.70 34.71 -15.66
CA ASN A 274 -22.07 35.54 -14.61
C ASN A 274 -21.43 34.78 -13.43
N ASN A 275 -21.63 33.46 -13.26
CA ASN A 275 -21.13 32.76 -12.07
C ASN A 275 -19.67 32.32 -12.25
N LYS A 276 -18.84 32.61 -11.24
CA LYS A 276 -17.40 32.31 -11.21
C LYS A 276 -17.08 31.42 -10.01
N LEU A 277 -16.63 30.21 -10.26
CA LEU A 277 -16.11 29.29 -9.25
C LEU A 277 -14.58 29.34 -9.28
N THR A 278 -13.96 29.76 -8.18
CA THR A 278 -12.48 29.74 -8.07
C THR A 278 -12.01 28.52 -7.30
N VAL A 279 -11.27 27.63 -7.94
CA VAL A 279 -10.69 26.41 -7.33
C VAL A 279 -9.18 26.57 -7.28
N ARG A 280 -8.55 26.34 -6.13
CA ARG A 280 -7.07 26.39 -6.02
C ARG A 280 -6.46 25.27 -6.84
N LYS A 281 -5.39 25.56 -7.60
CA LYS A 281 -4.74 24.57 -8.49
C LYS A 281 -4.33 23.30 -7.74
N VAL A 282 -3.63 23.48 -6.61
CA VAL A 282 -3.19 22.40 -5.71
C VAL A 282 -4.36 21.53 -5.25
N THR A 283 -5.50 22.12 -4.88
CA THR A 283 -6.67 21.35 -4.43
C THR A 283 -7.28 20.52 -5.56
N LEU A 284 -7.41 21.09 -6.77
CA LEU A 284 -7.90 20.35 -7.94
C LEU A 284 -6.95 19.20 -8.29
N GLN A 285 -5.65 19.49 -8.43
CA GLN A 285 -4.63 18.51 -8.79
C GLN A 285 -4.49 17.41 -7.73
N PHE A 286 -4.64 17.72 -6.45
CA PHE A 286 -4.70 16.71 -5.39
C PHE A 286 -5.88 15.75 -5.56
N VAL A 287 -7.10 16.26 -5.76
CA VAL A 287 -8.29 15.44 -6.01
C VAL A 287 -8.13 14.60 -7.28
N MET A 288 -7.52 15.15 -8.34
CA MET A 288 -7.20 14.37 -9.54
C MET A 288 -6.16 13.28 -9.27
N CYS A 289 -5.12 13.54 -8.46
CA CYS A 289 -4.12 12.55 -8.09
C CYS A 289 -4.72 11.41 -7.26
N LEU A 290 -5.69 11.69 -6.36
CA LEU A 290 -6.39 10.67 -5.57
C LEU A 290 -7.13 9.62 -6.43
N VAL A 291 -7.50 9.93 -7.68
CA VAL A 291 -8.09 8.93 -8.60
C VAL A 291 -7.14 7.75 -8.84
N ASN A 292 -5.82 7.91 -8.70
CA ASN A 292 -4.87 6.79 -8.78
C ASN A 292 -5.05 5.74 -7.67
N TYR A 293 -5.65 6.11 -6.53
CA TYR A 293 -6.05 5.18 -5.47
C TYR A 293 -7.38 4.48 -5.74
N ALA A 294 -8.05 4.69 -6.88
CA ALA A 294 -9.28 3.96 -7.20
C ALA A 294 -9.00 2.51 -7.66
N VAL A 295 -7.80 2.24 -8.20
CA VAL A 295 -7.44 0.93 -8.79
C VAL A 295 -6.65 0.05 -7.83
N LYS A 296 -5.66 0.60 -7.14
CA LYS A 296 -4.78 -0.13 -6.22
C LYS A 296 -4.23 0.77 -5.12
N ASN A 297 -3.77 0.17 -4.02
CA ASN A 297 -3.00 0.89 -3.03
C ASN A 297 -1.67 1.37 -3.64
N ILE A 298 -1.37 2.67 -3.52
CA ILE A 298 -0.11 3.26 -3.95
C ILE A 298 0.54 4.13 -2.85
N LEU A 299 0.42 3.73 -1.58
CA LEU A 299 0.93 4.50 -0.44
C LEU A 299 2.42 4.81 -0.56
N TRP A 300 3.26 3.82 -0.78
CA TRP A 300 4.71 4.02 -0.71
C TRP A 300 5.23 4.76 -1.93
N TRP A 301 4.65 4.53 -3.11
CA TRP A 301 4.94 5.29 -4.32
C TRP A 301 4.52 6.75 -4.16
N SER A 302 3.31 7.02 -3.69
CA SER A 302 2.83 8.40 -3.43
C SER A 302 3.68 9.10 -2.36
N LEU A 303 4.05 8.40 -1.28
CA LEU A 303 4.92 8.94 -0.23
C LEU A 303 6.34 9.25 -0.75
N THR A 304 6.93 8.40 -1.60
CA THR A 304 8.23 8.71 -2.24
C THR A 304 8.13 9.96 -3.13
N GLY A 305 7.02 10.12 -3.84
CA GLY A 305 6.69 11.32 -4.60
C GLY A 305 6.62 12.57 -3.72
N LEU A 306 5.82 12.51 -2.65
CA LEU A 306 5.66 13.59 -1.68
C LEU A 306 6.99 14.02 -1.04
N LEU A 307 7.81 13.07 -0.57
CA LEU A 307 9.13 13.33 0.01
C LEU A 307 10.08 13.96 -1.03
N THR A 308 10.11 13.42 -2.24
CA THR A 308 10.94 13.96 -3.34
C THR A 308 10.51 15.37 -3.72
N GLY A 309 9.20 15.62 -3.82
CA GLY A 309 8.64 16.94 -4.11
C GLY A 309 8.95 17.96 -3.02
N PHE A 310 8.95 17.54 -1.75
CA PHE A 310 9.35 18.41 -0.64
C PHE A 310 10.83 18.79 -0.73
N LEU A 311 11.73 17.82 -0.94
CA LEU A 311 13.16 18.10 -1.11
C LEU A 311 13.44 18.95 -2.36
N GLY A 312 12.86 18.59 -3.50
CA GLY A 312 12.99 19.32 -4.76
C GLY A 312 12.48 20.75 -4.65
N MET A 313 11.40 20.99 -3.90
CA MET A 313 10.87 22.33 -3.61
C MET A 313 11.85 23.21 -2.83
N LEU A 314 12.61 22.65 -1.88
CA LEU A 314 13.67 23.38 -1.17
C LEU A 314 14.85 23.71 -2.09
N VAL A 315 15.26 22.76 -2.95
CA VAL A 315 16.33 22.96 -3.93
C VAL A 315 15.94 24.05 -4.94
N ILE A 316 14.75 23.97 -5.53
CA ILE A 316 14.21 24.96 -6.48
C ILE A 316 14.18 26.36 -5.85
N GLN A 317 13.71 26.50 -4.61
CA GLN A 317 13.70 27.80 -3.92
C GLN A 317 15.09 28.33 -3.63
N THR A 318 16.05 27.44 -3.32
CA THR A 318 17.45 27.83 -3.10
C THR A 318 18.07 28.33 -4.41
N CYS A 319 17.90 27.62 -5.52
CA CYS A 319 18.38 28.04 -6.84
C CYS A 319 17.71 29.33 -7.32
N LEU A 320 16.38 29.47 -7.18
CA LEU A 320 15.67 30.70 -7.56
C LEU A 320 16.02 31.91 -6.67
N ALA A 321 16.47 31.69 -5.44
CA ALA A 321 17.00 32.73 -4.57
C ALA A 321 18.45 33.12 -4.96
N GLN A 322 19.26 32.15 -5.39
CA GLN A 322 20.62 32.37 -5.89
C GLN A 322 20.62 33.11 -7.23
N ASP A 323 19.83 32.67 -8.22
CA ASP A 323 19.69 33.35 -9.52
C ASP A 323 19.37 34.84 -9.34
N LYS A 324 18.41 35.15 -8.46
CA LYS A 324 18.02 36.54 -8.14
C LYS A 324 19.11 37.33 -7.41
N HIS A 325 20.06 36.68 -6.76
CA HIS A 325 21.19 37.39 -6.15
C HIS A 325 22.15 37.86 -7.25
N TRP A 326 22.53 36.95 -8.16
CA TRP A 326 23.41 37.24 -9.29
C TRP A 326 22.86 38.33 -10.23
N ASP A 327 21.55 38.29 -10.53
CA ASP A 327 20.89 39.33 -11.33
C ASP A 327 20.97 40.72 -10.68
N ASN A 328 20.85 40.80 -9.34
CA ASN A 328 20.96 42.07 -8.64
C ASN A 328 22.41 42.58 -8.61
N ASP A 329 23.39 41.71 -8.43
CA ASP A 329 24.80 42.08 -8.37
C ASP A 329 25.30 42.61 -9.74
N MET A 330 24.91 41.95 -10.85
CA MET A 330 25.16 42.46 -12.22
C MET A 330 24.47 43.79 -12.53
N LEU A 331 23.31 44.05 -11.90
CA LEU A 331 22.61 45.33 -12.05
C LEU A 331 23.25 46.44 -11.20
N ASP A 332 23.80 46.11 -10.03
CA ASP A 332 24.48 47.10 -9.19
C ASP A 332 25.80 47.55 -9.83
N GLU A 333 26.59 46.61 -10.37
CA GLU A 333 27.83 46.89 -11.13
C GLU A 333 27.59 47.87 -12.27
N LYS A 334 26.53 47.67 -13.07
CA LYS A 334 26.13 48.59 -14.15
C LYS A 334 25.49 49.90 -13.67
N SER A 335 25.12 50.01 -12.40
CA SER A 335 24.46 51.21 -11.87
C SER A 335 25.41 52.28 -11.34
N HIS A 336 26.72 51.97 -11.24
CA HIS A 336 27.74 52.91 -10.77
C HIS A 336 27.91 54.15 -11.66
N ASP A 337 27.48 54.11 -12.92
CA ASP A 337 27.53 55.24 -13.87
C ASP A 337 26.28 56.14 -13.84
N LEU A 338 25.26 55.82 -13.03
CA LEU A 338 23.99 56.56 -13.00
C LEU A 338 23.87 57.48 -11.75
N PRO A 339 23.38 58.72 -11.91
CA PRO A 339 23.37 59.70 -10.82
C PRO A 339 22.49 59.24 -9.63
N PRO A 340 22.94 59.48 -8.38
CA PRO A 340 22.45 58.78 -7.19
C PRO A 340 21.01 59.12 -6.73
N ASP A 341 20.35 60.11 -7.35
CA ASP A 341 19.19 60.79 -6.77
C ASP A 341 17.82 60.17 -7.10
N MET A 342 17.75 59.12 -7.94
CA MET A 342 16.49 58.44 -8.30
C MET A 342 16.34 56.98 -7.83
N THR A 343 17.34 56.39 -7.17
CA THR A 343 17.36 54.95 -6.86
C THR A 343 16.70 54.55 -5.53
N HIS A 344 16.09 55.49 -4.80
CA HIS A 344 15.58 55.29 -3.44
C HIS A 344 14.35 54.35 -3.28
N GLY A 345 13.94 53.68 -4.35
CA GLY A 345 12.95 52.59 -4.34
C GLY A 345 13.53 51.17 -4.29
N ARG A 346 14.86 50.98 -4.16
CA ARG A 346 15.52 49.67 -4.19
C ARG A 346 14.85 48.65 -3.24
N PHE A 347 14.24 47.63 -3.82
CA PHE A 347 13.69 46.48 -3.10
C PHE A 347 14.83 45.76 -2.37
N ARG A 348 14.87 45.82 -1.04
CA ARG A 348 15.82 45.01 -0.27
C ARG A 348 15.56 43.53 -0.56
N PRO A 349 16.55 42.74 -1.01
CA PRO A 349 16.36 41.32 -1.24
C PRO A 349 15.88 40.66 0.05
N LEU A 350 14.84 39.83 -0.07
CA LEU A 350 14.35 39.05 1.07
C LEU A 350 15.43 38.01 1.42
N PRO A 351 15.90 37.92 2.68
CA PRO A 351 16.94 36.98 3.05
C PRO A 351 16.48 35.54 2.82
N LEU A 352 17.37 34.71 2.27
CA LEU A 352 17.08 33.33 1.82
C LEU A 352 16.38 32.47 2.88
N TRP A 353 16.71 32.65 4.17
CA TRP A 353 16.01 31.97 5.26
C TRP A 353 14.49 32.25 5.29
N ARG A 354 14.04 33.46 4.94
CA ARG A 354 12.60 33.80 4.92
C ARG A 354 11.87 33.16 3.75
N THR A 355 12.49 33.08 2.56
CA THR A 355 11.89 32.40 1.40
C THR A 355 11.85 30.89 1.64
N LEU A 356 12.93 30.31 2.17
CA LEU A 356 12.98 28.90 2.54
C LEU A 356 11.96 28.57 3.64
N HIS A 357 11.80 29.41 4.67
CA HIS A 357 10.80 29.20 5.72
C HIS A 357 9.36 29.27 5.21
N ASP A 358 9.04 30.20 4.29
CA ASP A 358 7.71 30.26 3.65
C ASP A 358 7.46 29.01 2.77
N ALA A 359 8.48 28.56 2.04
CA ALA A 359 8.44 27.36 1.23
C ALA A 359 8.22 26.08 2.08
N ILE A 360 9.00 25.92 3.17
CA ILE A 360 8.81 24.86 4.17
C ILE A 360 7.38 24.89 4.73
N LYS A 361 6.89 26.07 5.13
CA LYS A 361 5.54 26.22 5.66
C LYS A 361 4.46 25.78 4.66
N LYS A 362 4.56 26.20 3.40
CA LYS A 362 3.63 25.81 2.32
C LYS A 362 3.69 24.31 2.02
N GLY A 363 4.89 23.76 1.92
CA GLY A 363 5.12 22.32 1.73
C GLY A 363 4.56 21.50 2.87
N LEU A 364 4.83 21.87 4.12
CA LEU A 364 4.30 21.19 5.32
C LEU A 364 2.77 21.24 5.38
N VAL A 365 2.13 22.36 4.99
CA VAL A 365 0.65 22.43 4.91
C VAL A 365 0.10 21.43 3.90
N VAL A 366 0.73 21.30 2.72
CA VAL A 366 0.32 20.32 1.71
C VAL A 366 0.58 18.89 2.19
N MET A 367 1.77 18.59 2.74
CA MET A 367 2.11 17.29 3.32
C MET A 367 1.14 16.86 4.43
N ALA A 368 0.88 17.74 5.41
CA ALA A 368 -0.02 17.48 6.53
C ALA A 368 -1.49 17.37 6.11
N THR A 369 -1.88 17.96 4.98
CA THR A 369 -3.21 17.77 4.40
C THR A 369 -3.31 16.44 3.66
N ILE A 370 -2.32 16.09 2.83
CA ILE A 370 -2.37 14.93 1.94
C ILE A 370 -2.15 13.62 2.71
N LEU A 371 -1.13 13.57 3.58
CA LEU A 371 -0.70 12.33 4.24
C LEU A 371 -1.83 11.60 5.00
N PRO A 372 -2.72 12.28 5.76
CA PRO A 372 -3.87 11.62 6.39
C PRO A 372 -4.83 10.96 5.41
N PHE A 373 -5.07 11.55 4.23
CA PHE A 373 -5.90 10.89 3.19
C PHE A 373 -5.20 9.67 2.61
N LEU A 374 -3.89 9.73 2.36
CA LEU A 374 -3.15 8.57 1.85
C LEU A 374 -3.13 7.43 2.87
N LEU A 375 -2.99 7.75 4.16
CA LEU A 375 -3.08 6.77 5.26
C LEU A 375 -4.49 6.20 5.42
N LEU A 376 -5.55 6.99 5.20
CA LEU A 376 -6.93 6.52 5.20
C LEU A 376 -7.20 5.57 4.02
N CYS A 377 -6.75 5.93 2.81
CA CYS A 377 -6.81 5.06 1.63
C CYS A 377 -6.03 3.76 1.85
N ASN A 378 -4.82 3.85 2.43
CA ASN A 378 -4.04 2.68 2.80
C ASN A 378 -4.80 1.80 3.79
N GLY A 379 -5.34 2.37 4.88
CA GLY A 379 -6.12 1.63 5.87
C GLY A 379 -7.38 0.97 5.33
N TYR A 380 -7.96 1.49 4.25
CA TYR A 380 -9.05 0.83 3.51
C TYR A 380 -8.53 -0.39 2.71
N TYR A 381 -7.39 -0.26 2.03
CA TYR A 381 -6.79 -1.34 1.23
C TYR A 381 -6.12 -2.43 2.06
N THR A 382 -5.46 -2.08 3.16
CA THR A 382 -4.84 -3.02 4.10
C THR A 382 -5.82 -3.52 5.15
N ARG A 383 -7.12 -3.24 5.00
CA ARG A 383 -8.16 -3.80 5.88
C ARG A 383 -8.22 -5.31 5.64
N GLU A 384 -7.84 -6.07 6.65
CA GLU A 384 -7.87 -7.53 6.65
C GLU A 384 -9.25 -8.04 6.23
N ARG A 385 -9.28 -8.87 5.17
CA ARG A 385 -10.48 -9.54 4.68
C ARG A 385 -10.36 -11.01 5.06
N PHE A 386 -11.11 -11.42 6.08
CA PHE A 386 -11.16 -12.82 6.47
C PHE A 386 -12.16 -13.58 5.60
N VAL A 387 -11.70 -14.66 5.00
CA VAL A 387 -12.53 -15.56 4.20
C VAL A 387 -13.49 -16.32 5.12
N GLU A 388 -14.76 -16.46 4.76
CA GLU A 388 -15.71 -17.25 5.54
C GLU A 388 -15.34 -18.75 5.46
N PRO A 389 -15.41 -19.53 6.56
CA PRO A 389 -15.05 -20.96 6.55
C PRO A 389 -15.79 -21.77 5.48
N ALA A 390 -17.02 -21.36 5.12
CA ALA A 390 -17.81 -21.99 4.07
C ALA A 390 -17.20 -21.88 2.66
N ALA A 391 -16.44 -20.81 2.37
CA ALA A 391 -15.79 -20.64 1.07
C ALA A 391 -14.60 -21.60 0.88
N LEU A 392 -13.91 -21.97 1.97
CA LEU A 392 -12.85 -22.98 1.93
C LEU A 392 -13.36 -24.37 1.54
N ASN A 393 -14.62 -24.69 1.82
CA ASN A 393 -15.21 -25.98 1.45
C ASN A 393 -15.28 -26.18 -0.07
N GLN A 394 -15.34 -25.08 -0.83
CA GLN A 394 -15.49 -25.08 -2.29
C GLN A 394 -14.16 -25.35 -3.03
N LEU A 395 -13.02 -25.35 -2.32
CA LEU A 395 -11.70 -25.49 -2.94
C LEU A 395 -11.39 -26.91 -3.47
N SER A 396 -11.99 -27.93 -2.88
CA SER A 396 -11.82 -29.33 -3.29
C SER A 396 -12.96 -30.20 -2.76
N TYR A 397 -13.15 -31.35 -3.40
CA TYR A 397 -14.04 -32.43 -2.97
C TYR A 397 -13.35 -33.50 -2.11
N ASP A 398 -12.06 -33.33 -1.78
CA ASP A 398 -11.32 -34.28 -0.92
C ASP A 398 -11.96 -34.41 0.47
N ARG A 399 -11.87 -35.60 1.06
CA ARG A 399 -12.41 -35.87 2.40
C ARG A 399 -11.88 -34.89 3.46
N TYR A 400 -10.59 -34.59 3.43
CA TYR A 400 -9.97 -33.60 4.32
C TYR A 400 -9.47 -32.41 3.51
N LEU A 401 -9.68 -31.18 4.01
CA LEU A 401 -9.00 -30.00 3.48
C LEU A 401 -7.58 -29.94 4.05
N PHE A 402 -7.44 -30.13 5.37
CA PHE A 402 -6.17 -30.10 6.07
C PHE A 402 -5.92 -31.41 6.83
N THR A 403 -4.79 -32.05 6.52
CA THR A 403 -4.18 -33.07 7.38
C THR A 403 -2.90 -32.49 7.96
N PHE A 404 -2.93 -32.10 9.22
CA PHE A 404 -1.73 -31.67 9.95
C PHE A 404 -0.89 -32.89 10.34
N VAL A 405 0.43 -32.78 10.22
CA VAL A 405 1.41 -33.77 10.65
C VAL A 405 2.33 -33.09 11.66
N ILE A 406 2.02 -33.27 12.94
CA ILE A 406 2.78 -32.70 14.05
C ILE A 406 3.85 -33.70 14.46
N MET A 407 5.10 -33.36 14.16
CA MET A 407 6.30 -34.16 14.46
C MET A 407 6.81 -33.83 15.86
N THR A 408 7.03 -34.85 16.69
CA THR A 408 7.50 -34.68 18.07
C THR A 408 8.61 -35.68 18.41
N ALA A 409 9.55 -35.24 19.26
CA ALA A 409 10.71 -36.03 19.67
C ALA A 409 11.09 -35.72 21.13
N PRO A 410 11.67 -36.66 21.88
CA PRO A 410 12.17 -36.42 23.24
C PRO A 410 13.18 -35.26 23.27
N ARG A 411 12.98 -34.31 24.20
CA ARG A 411 13.87 -33.16 24.43
C ARG A 411 14.32 -33.13 25.88
N ARG A 412 15.54 -32.63 26.14
CA ARG A 412 16.11 -32.56 27.49
C ARG A 412 15.20 -31.76 28.42
N GLY A 413 14.72 -32.40 29.49
CA GLY A 413 13.85 -31.80 30.50
C GLY A 413 12.34 -31.87 30.20
N ASP A 414 11.92 -32.63 29.17
CA ASP A 414 10.52 -32.86 28.79
C ASP A 414 9.62 -31.60 28.77
N PRO A 415 10.05 -30.52 28.06
CA PRO A 415 9.29 -29.29 27.96
C PRO A 415 7.93 -29.55 27.29
N PRO A 416 6.84 -28.90 27.74
CA PRO A 416 5.48 -29.18 27.28
C PRO A 416 5.16 -28.51 25.93
N PHE A 417 6.04 -28.66 24.94
CA PHE A 417 5.89 -28.00 23.64
C PHE A 417 4.74 -28.61 22.85
N LEU A 418 4.72 -29.94 22.68
CA LEU A 418 3.64 -30.64 22.00
C LEU A 418 2.26 -30.27 22.59
N SER A 419 2.15 -30.28 23.93
CA SER A 419 0.89 -29.89 24.59
C SER A 419 0.46 -28.45 24.27
N ARG A 420 1.40 -27.49 24.28
CA ARG A 420 1.13 -26.07 23.94
C ARG A 420 0.80 -25.85 22.48
N THR A 421 1.49 -26.55 21.58
CA THR A 421 1.24 -26.50 20.15
C THR A 421 -0.14 -27.05 19.85
N LEU A 422 -0.48 -28.24 20.33
CA LEU A 422 -1.82 -28.83 20.18
C LEU A 422 -2.92 -27.92 20.73
N ASP A 423 -2.76 -27.39 21.94
CA ASP A 423 -3.71 -26.45 22.54
C ASP A 423 -3.95 -25.21 21.65
N SER A 424 -2.87 -24.61 21.10
CA SER A 424 -2.98 -23.45 20.21
C SER A 424 -3.78 -23.71 18.92
N TYR A 425 -3.76 -24.95 18.38
CA TYR A 425 -4.58 -25.34 17.24
C TYR A 425 -6.02 -25.64 17.69
N LEU A 426 -6.19 -26.50 18.71
CA LEU A 426 -7.50 -26.94 19.19
C LEU A 426 -8.38 -25.80 19.72
N GLN A 427 -7.80 -24.72 20.25
CA GLN A 427 -8.53 -23.53 20.69
C GLN A 427 -9.31 -22.85 19.55
N ASN A 428 -8.82 -22.95 18.31
CA ASN A 428 -9.45 -22.35 17.13
C ASN A 428 -10.55 -23.23 16.50
N TRP A 429 -10.70 -24.48 16.96
CA TRP A 429 -11.63 -25.45 16.37
C TRP A 429 -12.86 -25.67 17.27
N PRO A 430 -14.06 -25.88 16.68
CA PRO A 430 -15.29 -26.04 17.44
C PRO A 430 -15.28 -27.34 18.27
N GLU A 431 -15.90 -27.26 19.44
CA GLU A 431 -16.04 -28.41 20.35
C GLU A 431 -17.25 -29.27 20.00
N GLN A 432 -18.37 -28.61 19.69
CA GLN A 432 -19.58 -29.23 19.19
C GLN A 432 -19.30 -29.96 17.86
N VAL A 433 -20.13 -30.95 17.54
CA VAL A 433 -20.05 -31.67 16.26
C VAL A 433 -20.19 -30.65 15.13
N PRO A 434 -19.16 -30.45 14.27
CA PRO A 434 -19.28 -29.56 13.13
C PRO A 434 -20.30 -30.12 12.13
N GLU A 435 -20.91 -29.24 11.33
CA GLU A 435 -21.80 -29.66 10.25
C GLU A 435 -21.05 -30.53 9.23
N ALA A 436 -21.70 -31.60 8.73
CA ALA A 436 -21.07 -32.55 7.83
C ALA A 436 -20.57 -31.86 6.55
N GLY A 437 -19.31 -32.09 6.19
CA GLY A 437 -18.66 -31.44 5.04
C GLY A 437 -18.25 -29.97 5.25
N SER A 438 -18.49 -29.40 6.44
CA SER A 438 -17.93 -28.09 6.82
C SER A 438 -16.41 -28.14 7.00
N LEU A 439 -15.76 -26.98 7.03
CA LEU A 439 -14.30 -26.86 7.14
C LEU A 439 -13.74 -27.70 8.29
N TYR A 440 -14.35 -27.57 9.46
CA TYR A 440 -13.88 -28.22 10.67
C TYR A 440 -14.18 -29.72 10.70
N ASP A 441 -15.20 -30.22 9.99
CA ASP A 441 -15.40 -31.67 9.77
C ASP A 441 -14.29 -32.27 8.88
N ARG A 442 -13.70 -31.42 8.02
CA ARG A 442 -12.65 -31.75 7.06
C ARG A 442 -11.23 -31.44 7.57
N ILE A 443 -11.03 -31.30 8.88
CA ILE A 443 -9.72 -31.12 9.52
C ILE A 443 -9.35 -32.37 10.33
N GLN A 444 -8.10 -32.82 10.21
CA GLN A 444 -7.50 -33.82 11.08
C GLN A 444 -6.02 -33.52 11.37
N THR A 445 -5.52 -34.06 12.47
CA THR A 445 -4.13 -33.91 12.93
C THR A 445 -3.56 -35.27 13.29
N ILE A 446 -2.42 -35.60 12.71
CA ILE A 446 -1.61 -36.78 13.03
C ILE A 446 -0.48 -36.29 13.95
N ILE A 447 -0.41 -36.84 15.16
CA ILE A 447 0.71 -36.63 16.07
C ILE A 447 1.62 -37.83 15.90
N TYR A 448 2.82 -37.59 15.37
CA TYR A 448 3.72 -38.63 14.92
C TYR A 448 5.03 -38.59 15.69
N THR A 449 5.41 -39.74 16.25
CA THR A 449 6.70 -39.97 16.89
C THR A 449 7.31 -41.28 16.42
N HIS A 450 8.63 -41.31 16.36
CA HIS A 450 9.43 -42.50 16.10
C HIS A 450 10.12 -43.05 17.36
N PHE A 451 9.80 -42.46 18.51
CA PHE A 451 10.43 -42.75 19.79
C PHE A 451 9.49 -43.60 20.66
N THR A 452 9.98 -44.79 21.02
CA THR A 452 9.32 -45.74 21.92
C THR A 452 9.08 -45.08 23.28
N ALA A 453 10.13 -44.48 23.84
CA ALA A 453 10.08 -43.72 25.09
C ALA A 453 9.95 -42.21 24.81
N HIS A 454 8.76 -41.64 25.06
CA HIS A 454 8.56 -40.19 24.89
C HIS A 454 7.53 -39.63 25.88
N VAL A 455 8.04 -39.11 27.01
CA VAL A 455 7.23 -38.65 28.16
C VAL A 455 6.21 -37.58 27.77
N GLU A 456 6.60 -36.57 27.00
CA GLU A 456 5.68 -35.50 26.57
C GLU A 456 4.60 -36.00 25.59
N PHE A 457 4.90 -36.94 24.68
CA PHE A 457 3.87 -37.58 23.85
C PHE A 457 2.85 -38.31 24.72
N ASP A 458 3.29 -39.10 25.71
CA ASP A 458 2.39 -39.82 26.62
C ASP A 458 1.63 -38.88 27.57
N ARG A 459 2.18 -37.70 27.89
CA ARG A 459 1.51 -36.63 28.65
C ARG A 459 0.42 -35.96 27.81
N ALA A 460 0.75 -35.47 26.62
CA ALA A 460 -0.18 -34.83 25.70
C ALA A 460 -1.30 -35.79 25.26
N LYS A 461 -0.97 -37.05 24.98
CA LYS A 461 -1.95 -38.09 24.62
C LYS A 461 -3.00 -38.29 25.72
N ARG A 462 -2.59 -38.46 26.97
CA ARG A 462 -3.52 -38.56 28.11
C ARG A 462 -4.33 -37.28 28.33
N MET A 463 -3.73 -36.11 28.10
CA MET A 463 -4.40 -34.82 28.24
C MET A 463 -5.54 -34.63 27.23
N PHE A 464 -5.29 -34.92 25.95
CA PHE A 464 -6.27 -34.63 24.89
C PHE A 464 -7.20 -35.80 24.55
N GLN A 465 -6.82 -37.07 24.76
CA GLN A 465 -7.72 -38.21 24.50
C GLN A 465 -9.00 -38.21 25.37
N SER A 466 -9.02 -37.49 26.49
CA SER A 466 -10.22 -37.31 27.33
C SER A 466 -11.12 -36.17 26.86
N THR A 467 -10.65 -35.30 25.95
CA THR A 467 -11.38 -34.13 25.44
C THR A 467 -12.14 -34.44 24.15
N GLN A 468 -13.32 -33.84 23.95
CA GLN A 468 -14.09 -34.03 22.71
C GLN A 468 -13.31 -33.59 21.46
N ARG A 469 -12.61 -32.44 21.54
CA ARG A 469 -11.76 -31.94 20.44
C ARG A 469 -10.62 -32.90 20.14
N GLY A 470 -9.94 -33.41 21.17
CA GLY A 470 -8.86 -34.38 21.02
C GLY A 470 -9.31 -35.69 20.37
N GLN A 471 -10.45 -36.24 20.79
CA GLN A 471 -11.03 -37.46 20.21
C GLN A 471 -11.44 -37.30 18.74
N ARG A 472 -11.94 -36.11 18.35
CA ARG A 472 -12.35 -35.84 16.96
C ARG A 472 -11.15 -35.58 16.04
N TYR A 473 -10.26 -34.68 16.46
CA TYR A 473 -9.26 -34.11 15.55
C TYR A 473 -7.90 -34.81 15.58
N LEU A 474 -7.55 -35.49 16.69
CA LEU A 474 -6.18 -35.99 16.89
C LEU A 474 -6.05 -37.51 16.71
N LYS A 475 -5.10 -37.92 15.87
CA LYS A 475 -4.70 -39.30 15.61
C LYS A 475 -3.27 -39.51 16.11
N TRP A 476 -3.08 -40.44 17.03
CA TRP A 476 -1.80 -40.68 17.72
C TRP A 476 -1.06 -41.85 17.09
N ILE A 477 0.10 -41.60 16.50
CA ILE A 477 0.93 -42.60 15.82
C ILE A 477 2.32 -42.62 16.46
N ARG A 478 2.74 -43.79 16.92
CA ARG A 478 4.07 -44.09 17.46
C ARG A 478 4.62 -45.29 16.69
N GLU A 479 5.72 -45.10 15.99
CA GLU A 479 6.56 -46.20 15.51
C GLU A 479 7.60 -46.55 16.57
N GLU A 480 8.02 -47.82 16.62
CA GLU A 480 9.11 -48.27 17.49
C GLU A 480 10.46 -47.78 16.96
N GLY A 481 11.34 -47.39 17.89
CA GLY A 481 12.67 -46.86 17.60
C GLY A 481 13.13 -45.88 18.68
N ASP A 482 14.42 -45.56 18.65
CA ASP A 482 15.04 -44.52 19.51
C ASP A 482 16.12 -43.71 18.75
N THR A 483 16.23 -43.88 17.43
CA THR A 483 17.26 -43.27 16.58
C THR A 483 16.96 -41.80 16.28
N LEU A 484 17.97 -40.91 16.36
CA LEU A 484 17.82 -39.48 16.05
C LEU A 484 17.98 -39.20 14.54
N ASP A 485 17.13 -39.79 13.69
CA ASP A 485 17.12 -39.53 12.24
C ASP A 485 15.89 -38.71 11.81
N GLN A 486 16.00 -37.38 11.97
CA GLN A 486 14.95 -36.43 11.56
C GLN A 486 14.52 -36.60 10.09
N ARG A 487 15.46 -36.94 9.19
CA ARG A 487 15.22 -37.06 7.74
C ARG A 487 14.33 -38.26 7.44
N SER A 488 14.68 -39.43 7.98
CA SER A 488 13.88 -40.65 7.86
C SER A 488 12.49 -40.46 8.48
N HIS A 489 12.43 -39.83 9.65
CA HIS A 489 11.17 -39.60 10.37
C HIS A 489 10.21 -38.67 9.60
N VAL A 490 10.70 -37.52 9.10
CA VAL A 490 9.87 -36.60 8.31
C VAL A 490 9.46 -37.24 6.98
N SER A 491 10.36 -37.98 6.32
CA SER A 491 10.04 -38.75 5.11
C SER A 491 8.87 -39.71 5.35
N LYS A 492 8.97 -40.56 6.37
CA LYS A 492 7.93 -41.53 6.70
C LYS A 492 6.60 -40.87 7.06
N ALA A 493 6.62 -39.83 7.89
CA ALA A 493 5.41 -39.13 8.30
C ALA A 493 4.67 -38.47 7.11
N LEU A 494 5.42 -37.86 6.18
CA LEU A 494 4.84 -37.27 4.96
C LEU A 494 4.28 -38.35 4.02
N SER A 495 4.99 -39.46 3.80
CA SER A 495 4.46 -40.59 3.01
C SER A 495 3.21 -41.19 3.66
N LEU A 496 3.24 -41.44 4.97
CA LEU A 496 2.12 -41.96 5.75
C LEU A 496 0.88 -41.05 5.59
N ALA A 497 1.06 -39.74 5.68
CA ALA A 497 -0.02 -38.78 5.49
C ALA A 497 -0.56 -38.77 4.03
N ALA A 498 0.33 -38.81 3.04
CA ALA A 498 -0.01 -38.74 1.63
C ALA A 498 -0.65 -40.03 1.07
N ASP A 499 -0.24 -41.19 1.57
CA ASP A 499 -0.72 -42.49 1.08
C ASP A 499 -2.01 -42.96 1.75
N ASN A 500 -2.27 -42.55 3.01
CA ASN A 500 -3.43 -43.05 3.78
C ASN A 500 -4.61 -42.07 3.87
N TYR A 501 -4.43 -40.79 3.51
CA TYR A 501 -5.48 -39.78 3.69
C TYR A 501 -5.66 -38.89 2.46
N GLN A 502 -6.82 -39.02 1.81
CA GLN A 502 -7.26 -38.08 0.78
C GLN A 502 -7.48 -36.69 1.39
N SER A 503 -6.50 -35.81 1.18
CA SER A 503 -6.40 -34.48 1.77
C SER A 503 -6.05 -33.46 0.70
N THR A 504 -6.57 -32.24 0.74
CA THR A 504 -6.16 -31.18 -0.21
C THR A 504 -4.79 -30.58 0.15
N TYR A 505 -4.48 -30.51 1.45
CA TYR A 505 -3.16 -30.14 1.97
C TYR A 505 -2.70 -31.09 3.07
N ILE A 506 -1.39 -31.30 3.10
CA ILE A 506 -0.67 -31.96 4.17
C ILE A 506 0.24 -30.91 4.81
N ALA A 507 -0.06 -30.53 6.04
CA ALA A 507 0.62 -29.45 6.75
C ALA A 507 1.68 -30.00 7.70
N LEU A 508 2.96 -29.80 7.39
CA LEU A 508 4.07 -30.20 8.26
C LEU A 508 4.30 -29.15 9.35
N VAL A 509 4.37 -29.62 10.60
CA VAL A 509 4.51 -28.79 11.80
C VAL A 509 5.42 -29.51 12.81
N GLU A 510 6.40 -28.81 13.38
CA GLU A 510 7.19 -29.30 14.52
C GLU A 510 6.44 -28.99 15.84
N ASP A 511 6.64 -29.82 16.87
CA ASP A 511 5.93 -29.75 18.14
C ASP A 511 6.14 -28.47 18.97
N ASP A 512 7.04 -27.57 18.56
CA ASP A 512 7.34 -26.28 19.18
C ASP A 512 6.97 -25.06 18.31
N PHE A 513 6.02 -25.23 17.39
CA PHE A 513 5.41 -24.15 16.60
C PHE A 513 3.89 -23.99 16.82
N PRO A 514 3.46 -23.44 17.96
CA PRO A 514 2.08 -23.00 18.14
C PRO A 514 1.64 -21.93 17.14
N VAL A 515 0.34 -21.92 16.83
CA VAL A 515 -0.33 -20.81 16.13
C VAL A 515 -0.43 -19.61 17.08
N CYS A 516 -0.27 -18.41 16.54
CA CYS A 516 -0.25 -17.16 17.32
C CYS A 516 -1.57 -16.81 18.02
N GLY A 517 -2.71 -17.25 17.46
CA GLY A 517 -4.03 -17.03 18.01
C GLY A 517 -5.13 -17.16 16.95
N ALA A 518 -6.38 -16.89 17.36
CA ALA A 518 -7.54 -16.99 16.48
C ALA A 518 -7.48 -16.03 15.28
N LYS A 519 -6.85 -14.86 15.43
CA LYS A 519 -6.66 -13.92 14.33
C LYS A 519 -5.76 -14.53 13.25
N GLU A 520 -4.61 -15.04 13.64
CA GLU A 520 -3.63 -15.63 12.73
C GLU A 520 -4.12 -16.96 12.14
N TRP A 521 -4.92 -17.75 12.87
CA TRP A 521 -5.62 -18.90 12.29
C TRP A 521 -6.55 -18.48 11.13
N ARG A 522 -7.35 -17.42 11.31
CA ARG A 522 -8.21 -16.86 10.24
C ARG A 522 -7.37 -16.27 9.09
N GLN A 523 -6.12 -15.85 9.33
CA GLN A 523 -5.17 -15.48 8.28
C GLN A 523 -4.62 -16.70 7.54
N ILE A 524 -4.32 -17.82 8.20
CA ILE A 524 -3.93 -19.09 7.54
C ILE A 524 -5.05 -19.51 6.57
N GLU A 525 -6.30 -19.50 7.05
CA GLU A 525 -7.49 -19.79 6.23
C GLU A 525 -7.61 -18.87 5.00
N SER A 526 -7.40 -17.57 5.17
CA SER A 526 -7.46 -16.60 4.06
C SER A 526 -6.32 -16.80 3.07
N VAL A 527 -5.08 -16.98 3.53
CA VAL A 527 -3.92 -17.22 2.66
C VAL A 527 -4.07 -18.52 1.88
N ILE A 528 -4.62 -19.59 2.48
CA ILE A 528 -4.94 -20.83 1.75
C ILE A 528 -5.99 -20.55 0.67
N TYR A 529 -7.08 -19.85 0.98
CA TYR A 529 -8.11 -19.53 -0.02
C TYR A 529 -7.53 -18.70 -1.17
N ASP A 530 -6.85 -17.59 -0.86
CA ASP A 530 -6.26 -16.69 -1.83
C ASP A 530 -5.17 -17.38 -2.67
N ALA A 531 -4.42 -18.34 -2.09
CA ALA A 531 -3.47 -19.18 -2.83
C ALA A 531 -4.15 -19.99 -3.94
N ASN A 532 -5.33 -20.55 -3.69
CA ASN A 532 -6.07 -21.33 -4.70
C ASN A 532 -6.74 -20.43 -5.74
N MET A 533 -7.14 -19.21 -5.37
CA MET A 533 -7.73 -18.24 -6.29
C MET A 533 -6.68 -17.57 -7.19
N ALA A 534 -5.53 -17.20 -6.64
CA ALA A 534 -4.45 -16.49 -7.36
C ALA A 534 -3.48 -17.43 -8.08
N SER A 535 -3.26 -18.65 -7.57
CA SER A 535 -2.35 -19.64 -8.16
C SER A 535 -2.90 -21.06 -7.95
N PRO A 536 -3.93 -21.50 -8.71
CA PRO A 536 -4.54 -22.82 -8.53
C PRO A 536 -3.55 -24.00 -8.57
N GLY A 537 -2.46 -23.85 -9.33
CA GLY A 537 -1.38 -24.82 -9.48
C GLY A 537 -0.24 -24.74 -8.46
N HIS A 538 -0.38 -23.99 -7.36
CA HIS A 538 0.69 -23.87 -6.36
C HIS A 538 1.07 -25.22 -5.72
N CYS A 539 2.37 -25.47 -5.57
CA CYS A 539 2.88 -26.68 -4.93
C CYS A 539 2.67 -26.71 -3.41
N GLY A 540 2.56 -25.54 -2.78
CA GLY A 540 2.28 -25.41 -1.36
C GLY A 540 2.17 -23.96 -0.89
N VAL A 541 1.79 -23.81 0.37
CA VAL A 541 1.67 -22.53 1.07
C VAL A 541 2.54 -22.58 2.33
N PHE A 542 3.32 -21.54 2.60
CA PHE A 542 4.23 -21.48 3.75
C PHE A 542 3.91 -20.26 4.62
N VAL A 543 3.50 -20.51 5.87
CA VAL A 543 3.02 -19.48 6.81
C VAL A 543 3.84 -19.38 8.10
N GLY A 544 4.82 -20.26 8.25
CA GLY A 544 5.71 -20.38 9.39
C GLY A 544 7.17 -20.13 9.00
N THR A 545 8.09 -20.93 9.53
CA THR A 545 9.53 -20.83 9.26
C THR A 545 10.21 -22.17 9.52
N GLY A 546 11.43 -22.38 9.03
CA GLY A 546 12.14 -23.66 9.13
C GLY A 546 11.36 -24.78 8.43
N GLY A 547 11.14 -25.90 9.13
CA GLY A 547 10.32 -27.02 8.68
C GLY A 547 8.81 -26.90 8.99
N SER A 548 8.37 -25.82 9.66
CA SER A 548 7.04 -25.71 10.26
C SER A 548 6.10 -24.74 9.57
N GLY A 549 4.83 -25.11 9.42
CA GLY A 549 3.81 -24.29 8.76
C GLY A 549 3.84 -24.40 7.24
N LEU A 550 4.30 -25.56 6.73
CA LEU A 550 4.39 -25.90 5.31
C LEU A 550 3.17 -26.73 4.89
N PHE A 551 2.22 -26.12 4.18
CA PHE A 551 1.02 -26.75 3.63
C PHE A 551 1.31 -27.24 2.22
N LEU A 552 1.69 -28.52 2.09
CA LEU A 552 2.07 -29.15 0.83
C LEU A 552 0.84 -29.74 0.12
N LYS A 553 0.76 -29.64 -1.21
CA LYS A 553 -0.15 -30.49 -1.99
C LYS A 553 0.29 -31.97 -1.85
N PRO A 554 -0.62 -32.98 -1.83
CA PRO A 554 -0.26 -34.37 -1.56
C PRO A 554 0.81 -34.96 -2.49
N LYS A 555 0.74 -34.65 -3.79
CA LYS A 555 1.74 -35.04 -4.79
C LYS A 555 3.14 -34.54 -4.38
N ILE A 556 3.22 -33.31 -3.88
CA ILE A 556 4.47 -32.66 -3.48
C ILE A 556 4.95 -33.21 -2.13
N ALA A 557 4.06 -33.46 -1.17
CA ALA A 557 4.42 -34.13 0.08
C ALA A 557 5.06 -35.52 -0.17
N LYS A 558 4.46 -36.31 -1.07
CA LYS A 558 4.97 -37.63 -1.48
C LYS A 558 6.25 -37.57 -2.32
N LEU A 559 6.43 -36.54 -3.14
CA LEU A 559 7.69 -36.30 -3.85
C LEU A 559 8.80 -35.96 -2.83
N VAL A 560 8.52 -34.99 -1.95
CA VAL A 560 9.44 -34.48 -0.94
C VAL A 560 9.91 -35.58 0.01
N SER A 561 9.05 -36.52 0.44
CA SER A 561 9.51 -37.64 1.28
C SER A 561 10.60 -38.48 0.60
N GLY A 562 10.44 -38.79 -0.69
CA GLY A 562 11.50 -39.43 -1.48
C GLY A 562 12.77 -38.58 -1.60
N LEU A 563 12.64 -37.26 -1.84
CA LEU A 563 13.78 -36.35 -1.96
C LEU A 563 14.55 -36.16 -0.64
N LEU A 564 13.86 -36.23 0.50
CA LEU A 564 14.50 -36.21 1.82
C LEU A 564 15.52 -37.35 1.95
N LEU A 565 15.20 -38.57 1.49
CA LEU A 565 16.17 -39.67 1.51
C LEU A 565 17.26 -39.53 0.44
N LYS A 566 16.96 -38.89 -0.70
CA LYS A 566 17.88 -38.73 -1.84
C LYS A 566 19.02 -37.72 -1.62
N TYR A 567 18.81 -36.66 -0.84
CA TYR A 567 19.76 -35.55 -0.69
C TYR A 567 20.40 -35.49 0.73
N PRO A 568 21.22 -36.46 1.14
CA PRO A 568 21.71 -36.61 2.52
C PRO A 568 22.54 -35.42 3.06
N ASN A 569 23.11 -34.61 2.15
CA ASN A 569 24.00 -33.50 2.49
C ASN A 569 23.26 -32.18 2.80
N LEU A 570 21.96 -32.10 2.53
CA LEU A 570 21.13 -30.90 2.79
C LEU A 570 20.23 -31.13 4.00
N PRO A 571 20.05 -30.14 4.89
CA PRO A 571 19.07 -30.24 5.99
C PRO A 571 17.65 -30.53 5.48
N PRO A 572 16.80 -31.27 6.24
CA PRO A 572 15.45 -31.64 5.81
C PRO A 572 14.59 -30.44 5.37
N ASP A 573 14.50 -29.41 6.19
CA ASP A 573 13.78 -28.16 5.93
C ASP A 573 14.22 -27.49 4.62
N ILE A 574 15.53 -27.42 4.38
CA ILE A 574 16.10 -26.87 3.16
C ILE A 574 15.70 -27.69 1.92
N ILE A 575 15.61 -29.02 2.00
CA ILE A 575 15.16 -29.85 0.87
C ILE A 575 13.70 -29.54 0.52
N ILE A 576 12.81 -29.42 1.51
CA ILE A 576 11.40 -29.09 1.27
C ILE A 576 11.28 -27.71 0.63
N GLN A 577 12.00 -26.72 1.17
CA GLN A 577 11.99 -25.34 0.65
C GLN A 577 12.57 -25.26 -0.77
N GLN A 578 13.71 -25.90 -1.05
CA GLN A 578 14.32 -25.93 -2.39
C GLN A 578 13.44 -26.67 -3.42
N CYS A 579 12.68 -27.68 -2.99
CA CYS A 579 11.66 -28.31 -3.83
C CYS A 579 10.51 -27.33 -4.13
N LEU A 580 9.95 -26.68 -3.12
CA LEU A 580 8.85 -25.72 -3.28
C LEU A 580 9.23 -24.49 -4.12
N LEU A 581 10.49 -24.07 -4.11
CA LEU A 581 11.02 -23.01 -4.97
C LEU A 581 11.29 -23.48 -6.41
N GLY A 582 11.22 -24.78 -6.70
CA GLY A 582 11.51 -25.36 -8.01
C GLY A 582 12.99 -25.51 -8.35
N ASN A 583 13.89 -25.31 -7.38
CA ASN A 583 15.35 -25.36 -7.57
C ASN A 583 15.88 -26.81 -7.67
N LEU A 584 15.18 -27.78 -7.08
CA LEU A 584 15.49 -29.20 -7.30
C LEU A 584 14.94 -29.68 -8.65
N THR A 585 15.71 -30.50 -9.36
CA THR A 585 15.39 -30.94 -10.73
C THR A 585 14.03 -31.64 -10.86
N GLU A 586 13.63 -32.36 -9.81
CA GLU A 586 12.40 -33.12 -9.71
C GLU A 586 11.18 -32.24 -9.40
N CYS A 587 11.41 -31.03 -8.86
CA CYS A 587 10.36 -30.11 -8.42
C CYS A 587 10.20 -28.89 -9.34
N ARG A 588 10.72 -28.92 -10.58
CA ARG A 588 10.63 -27.79 -11.52
C ARG A 588 9.21 -27.26 -11.75
N GLU A 589 8.18 -28.11 -11.60
CA GLU A 589 6.76 -27.70 -11.64
C GLU A 589 6.36 -26.72 -10.52
N CYS A 590 7.16 -26.60 -9.47
CA CYS A 590 6.96 -25.67 -8.35
C CYS A 590 7.64 -24.30 -8.55
N SER A 591 8.42 -24.14 -9.62
CA SER A 591 9.11 -22.87 -9.92
C SER A 591 8.11 -21.72 -9.98
N GLN A 592 8.30 -20.72 -9.12
CA GLN A 592 7.43 -19.54 -8.99
C GLN A 592 5.98 -19.82 -8.55
N THR A 593 5.69 -21.00 -8.00
CA THR A 593 4.33 -21.37 -7.55
C THR A 593 4.16 -21.37 -6.03
N LEU A 594 5.24 -21.34 -5.23
CA LEU A 594 5.17 -21.23 -3.77
C LEU A 594 4.44 -19.95 -3.33
N VAL A 595 3.43 -20.11 -2.48
CA VAL A 595 2.72 -19.00 -1.83
C VAL A 595 3.19 -18.85 -0.38
N THR A 596 3.33 -17.62 0.11
CA THR A 596 3.65 -17.33 1.51
C THR A 596 2.73 -16.27 2.10
N SER A 597 2.45 -16.34 3.40
CA SER A 597 1.88 -15.20 4.12
C SER A 597 2.85 -14.02 4.17
N LYS A 598 2.35 -12.78 4.26
CA LYS A 598 3.19 -11.60 4.53
C LYS A 598 4.04 -11.74 5.81
N THR A 599 3.46 -12.35 6.85
CA THR A 599 4.04 -12.48 8.19
C THR A 599 3.93 -13.89 8.76
N LEU A 600 4.79 -14.25 9.71
CA LEU A 600 4.73 -15.48 10.49
C LEU A 600 3.42 -15.55 11.27
N LEU A 601 2.62 -16.58 11.00
CA LEU A 601 1.34 -16.88 11.65
C LEU A 601 1.48 -17.90 12.80
N MET A 602 2.70 -18.38 12.99
CA MET A 602 3.15 -19.34 14.00
C MET A 602 4.45 -18.81 14.63
N TYR A 603 4.76 -19.18 15.87
CA TYR A 603 5.98 -18.73 16.56
C TYR A 603 6.75 -19.88 17.19
N HIS A 604 8.07 -19.74 17.27
CA HIS A 604 8.94 -20.79 17.80
C HIS A 604 9.07 -20.71 19.33
N ILE A 605 8.69 -21.77 20.06
CA ILE A 605 8.85 -21.85 21.52
C ILE A 605 10.06 -22.67 21.99
N GLY A 606 10.70 -23.44 21.10
CA GLY A 606 11.84 -24.33 21.42
C GLY A 606 13.23 -23.71 21.27
N TYR A 607 13.34 -22.38 21.27
CA TYR A 607 14.56 -21.62 20.99
C TYR A 607 15.82 -22.07 21.77
N ASN A 608 15.65 -22.53 23.02
CA ASN A 608 16.71 -22.98 23.93
C ASN A 608 16.90 -24.50 23.98
N THR A 609 16.15 -25.25 23.18
CA THR A 609 15.96 -26.71 23.29
C THR A 609 15.86 -27.32 21.88
N SER A 610 16.70 -26.84 20.98
CA SER A 610 16.91 -27.45 19.67
C SER A 610 17.44 -28.88 19.83
N THR A 611 17.03 -29.77 18.93
CA THR A 611 17.58 -31.12 18.79
C THR A 611 18.95 -31.12 18.10
N SER A 612 19.36 -29.98 17.50
CA SER A 612 20.69 -29.78 16.91
C SER A 612 21.61 -29.06 17.88
N ALA A 613 22.73 -29.68 18.25
CA ALA A 613 23.69 -29.15 19.23
C ALA A 613 24.26 -27.77 18.86
N ASP A 614 24.42 -27.50 17.56
CA ASP A 614 25.08 -26.29 17.05
C ASP A 614 24.10 -25.12 16.79
N ARG A 615 22.81 -25.28 17.06
CA ARG A 615 21.77 -24.26 16.78
C ARG A 615 21.05 -23.79 18.04
N SER A 616 21.48 -22.66 18.58
CA SER A 616 20.73 -21.89 19.59
C SER A 616 20.03 -20.69 18.93
N TYR A 617 18.70 -20.64 18.98
CA TYR A 617 17.95 -19.44 18.61
C TYR A 617 17.74 -18.55 19.83
N LYS A 618 17.61 -17.24 19.64
CA LYS A 618 17.25 -16.33 20.73
C LYS A 618 15.76 -16.44 21.01
N LYS A 619 15.38 -16.24 22.27
CA LYS A 619 13.96 -16.23 22.72
C LYS A 619 13.04 -15.35 21.89
N ASN A 620 13.58 -14.28 21.31
CA ASN A 620 12.84 -13.27 20.59
C ASN A 620 12.90 -13.46 19.06
N GLU A 621 13.53 -14.52 18.54
CA GLU A 621 13.58 -14.81 17.10
C GLU A 621 12.33 -15.60 16.67
N PHE A 622 11.90 -15.44 15.42
CA PHE A 622 10.77 -16.17 14.82
C PHE A 622 9.44 -16.05 15.61
N GLN A 623 9.08 -14.82 15.96
CA GLN A 623 7.86 -14.52 16.71
C GLN A 623 6.70 -14.13 15.78
N CYS A 624 5.47 -14.17 16.32
CA CYS A 624 4.25 -13.76 15.63
C CYS A 624 4.36 -12.39 14.97
N GLY A 625 3.80 -12.25 13.76
CA GLY A 625 3.78 -10.97 13.03
C GLY A 625 5.14 -10.51 12.48
N TRP A 626 6.22 -11.28 12.67
CA TRP A 626 7.47 -11.05 11.95
C TRP A 626 7.27 -11.25 10.45
N ARG A 627 8.05 -10.57 9.60
CA ARG A 627 8.05 -10.84 8.16
C ARG A 627 8.42 -12.31 7.89
N HIS A 628 7.67 -12.96 7.00
CA HIS A 628 8.00 -14.30 6.53
C HIS A 628 9.35 -14.30 5.77
N PRO A 629 10.29 -15.24 5.99
CA PRO A 629 11.64 -15.19 5.42
C PRO A 629 11.70 -15.03 3.89
N PHE A 630 10.81 -15.69 3.15
CA PHE A 630 10.71 -15.59 1.68
C PHE A 630 9.84 -14.43 1.17
N ASN A 631 9.18 -13.66 2.04
CA ASN A 631 8.51 -12.44 1.59
C ASN A 631 9.57 -11.54 0.96
N GLY A 632 9.37 -11.07 -0.27
CA GLY A 632 10.38 -10.31 -1.01
C GLY A 632 11.37 -11.17 -1.81
N ASP A 633 11.20 -12.49 -1.86
CA ASP A 633 11.79 -13.31 -2.92
C ASP A 633 10.93 -13.13 -4.20
N PRO A 634 11.51 -12.74 -5.34
CA PRO A 634 10.77 -12.54 -6.59
C PRO A 634 10.28 -13.85 -7.24
N ASN A 635 10.57 -15.02 -6.67
CA ASN A 635 10.06 -16.32 -7.07
C ASN A 635 8.95 -16.85 -6.14
N VAL A 636 8.43 -16.01 -5.24
CA VAL A 636 7.44 -16.40 -4.22
C VAL A 636 6.26 -15.43 -4.21
N ILE A 637 5.05 -15.99 -4.23
CA ILE A 637 3.80 -15.24 -4.23
C ILE A 637 3.47 -14.89 -2.77
N THR A 638 3.65 -13.63 -2.37
CA THR A 638 3.30 -13.17 -1.02
C THR A 638 1.86 -12.65 -0.96
N LEU A 639 1.03 -13.24 -0.09
CA LEU A 639 -0.38 -12.87 0.14
C LEU A 639 -0.62 -12.35 1.57
#